data_AF-A0A9D6NCY9-F1
#
_entry.id   AF-A0A9D6NCY9-F1
#
_cell.length_a   1.000
_cell.length_b   1.000
_cell.length_c   1.000
_cell.angle_alpha   90.00
_cell.angle_beta   90.00
_cell.angle_gamma   90.00
#
_symmetry.space_group_name_H-M   'P 1'
#
loop_
_entity.id
_entity.type
_entity.pdbx_description
1 polymer ?
#
loop_
_entity_poly.entity_id
_entity_poly.type
_entity_poly.pdbx_seq_one_letter_code
_entity_poly.pdbx_strand_id
1 'polypeptide(L)'
;MARRRRGIVIIITLLTVVVVAMYLIAGSSLLPGGLGSAANLEAHESALEAARAGLEYAQARLQENPAWRGDGNGTVVNNPPGLVVVEDRGNVVGFMQGRTGARSQFRIRFNYQNGTADPDEGLDDPSNAAYLMDSPFVSLNNLMSSSSVPVPRAVDDGGVWRVTSASPEPYNVPKYTCCLLVEGLAGHGLREATTDAPDPPAAGRTVSRRVVEAYLVRADVAMVDSVLFAGSDILAQLADGGEMVVETDDPATTPRIRSLEGVAVTSPSSDGNYVTASNGEVVVDVDEDFLLNGNPSTDPAATREDEDTQRKKWLNLKWSEIEHASASDAQVLAGTYVWRPAPVPRLEYYAQEFDGSTVPTGPPNATYFTGPDMLASGSGAITLDPVTFGMTISDDVFVRPNAGATGFAVVPDPGLVGSLGIRPINVFDGGAEELPILSSQTGNLTFHGDVRGVGSMTAGGSITFQGTSVFEADPNHSVALYAREDIQLLPIPPEVVTTLGGGGSGGGSGGKGGKGGKGGKGGKGGKGGKGGKGGKGGKGGKGGGGSSGGSSGGTSGGGFFSGDPPPFGPLAAGDIGFIGVVYTGGDFRADTVDANLYVRGVLAAYGGDPETQQPGEGSGGQVILNVANAQFLYDPLYISRVRNLSSPVRLARSLWTVR
;
A
#
# COMPACT_ATOMS: atom_id res chain seq x y z
N MET A 1 62.17 -64.65 51.34
CA MET A 1 61.52 -63.44 50.78
C MET A 1 61.11 -63.55 49.29
N ALA A 2 61.53 -64.55 48.51
CA ALA A 2 61.26 -64.61 47.06
C ALA A 2 59.84 -65.08 46.64
N ARG A 3 59.11 -65.85 47.48
CA ARG A 3 57.76 -66.36 47.14
C ARG A 3 56.64 -65.31 47.22
N ARG A 4 56.71 -64.34 48.14
CA ARG A 4 55.72 -63.24 48.26
C ARG A 4 55.77 -62.26 47.07
N ARG A 5 56.95 -62.06 46.46
CA ARG A 5 57.11 -61.15 45.30
C ARG A 5 56.50 -61.72 44.01
N ARG A 6 56.44 -63.04 43.82
CA ARG A 6 55.85 -63.66 42.61
C ARG A 6 54.32 -63.66 42.60
N GLY A 7 53.67 -63.83 43.76
CA GLY A 7 52.21 -63.74 43.87
C GLY A 7 51.67 -62.33 43.63
N ILE A 8 52.38 -61.31 44.12
CA ILE A 8 52.01 -59.90 43.92
C ILE A 8 52.14 -59.49 42.44
N VAL A 9 53.18 -59.95 41.74
CA VAL A 9 53.37 -59.62 40.31
C VAL A 9 52.28 -60.25 39.44
N ILE A 10 51.85 -61.49 39.72
CA ILE A 10 50.74 -62.15 39.00
C ILE A 10 49.41 -61.45 39.26
N ILE A 11 49.13 -61.06 40.51
CA ILE A 11 47.90 -60.34 40.85
C ILE A 11 47.87 -58.96 40.18
N ILE A 12 49.00 -58.23 40.19
CA ILE A 12 49.07 -56.91 39.53
C ILE A 12 48.92 -57.04 38.01
N THR A 13 49.56 -58.02 37.37
CA THR A 13 49.37 -58.24 35.91
C THR A 13 47.95 -58.64 35.57
N LEU A 14 47.32 -59.53 36.33
CA LEU A 14 45.94 -59.96 36.08
C LEU A 14 44.95 -58.80 36.31
N LEU A 15 45.17 -57.99 37.35
CA LEU A 15 44.36 -56.81 37.62
C LEU A 15 44.53 -55.74 36.53
N THR A 16 45.75 -55.57 36.02
CA THR A 16 46.03 -54.61 34.94
C THR A 16 45.39 -55.07 33.64
N VAL A 17 45.41 -56.36 33.32
CA VAL A 17 44.74 -56.93 32.14
C VAL A 17 43.21 -56.78 32.24
N VAL A 18 42.62 -57.02 33.42
CA VAL A 18 41.18 -56.85 33.64
C VAL A 18 40.78 -55.37 33.52
N VAL A 19 41.57 -54.45 34.07
CA VAL A 19 41.32 -53.00 33.95
C VAL A 19 41.43 -52.55 32.50
N VAL A 20 42.46 -52.98 31.76
CA VAL A 20 42.62 -52.65 30.33
C VAL A 20 41.48 -53.24 29.48
N ALA A 21 41.06 -54.47 29.75
CA ALA A 21 39.92 -55.09 29.08
C ALA A 21 38.60 -54.35 29.38
N MET A 22 38.38 -53.92 30.63
CA MET A 22 37.23 -53.10 30.99
C MET A 22 37.26 -51.72 30.32
N TYR A 23 38.42 -51.07 30.22
CA TYR A 23 38.57 -49.81 29.48
C TYR A 23 38.31 -49.97 27.98
N LEU A 24 38.74 -51.08 27.37
CA LEU A 24 38.46 -51.37 25.96
C LEU A 24 36.98 -51.68 25.73
N ILE A 25 36.33 -52.43 26.61
CA ILE A 25 34.89 -52.74 26.53
C ILE A 25 34.07 -51.46 26.75
N ALA A 26 34.38 -50.67 27.78
CA ALA A 26 33.72 -49.39 28.05
C ALA A 26 33.92 -48.39 26.89
N GLY A 27 35.14 -48.26 26.37
CA GLY A 27 35.43 -47.43 25.20
C GLY A 27 34.64 -47.85 23.96
N SER A 28 34.55 -49.16 23.68
CA SER A 28 33.76 -49.68 22.56
C SER A 28 32.25 -49.44 22.69
N SER A 29 31.73 -49.38 23.93
CA SER A 29 30.30 -49.09 24.20
C SER A 29 29.95 -47.60 24.21
N LEU A 30 30.92 -46.70 24.45
CA LEU A 30 30.73 -45.24 24.49
C LEU A 30 30.93 -44.55 23.13
N LEU A 31 31.72 -45.15 22.23
CA LEU A 31 31.99 -44.62 20.88
C LEU A 31 30.77 -44.47 19.95
N PRO A 32 29.77 -45.39 19.93
CA PRO A 32 28.61 -45.25 19.06
C PRO A 32 27.72 -44.03 19.41
N GLY A 33 27.63 -43.67 20.70
CA GLY A 33 26.80 -42.57 21.18
C GLY A 33 27.33 -41.18 20.83
N GLY A 34 28.65 -40.99 20.88
CA GLY A 34 29.29 -39.70 20.55
C GLY A 34 29.43 -39.42 19.06
N LEU A 35 29.60 -40.46 18.24
CA LEU A 35 29.65 -40.33 16.78
C LEU A 35 28.26 -40.06 16.18
N GLY A 36 27.20 -40.66 16.76
CA GLY A 36 25.82 -40.40 16.34
C GLY A 36 25.34 -38.98 16.68
N SER A 37 25.72 -38.42 17.83
CA SER A 37 25.36 -37.04 18.18
C SER A 37 26.06 -35.99 17.32
N ALA A 38 27.34 -36.20 16.99
CA ALA A 38 28.10 -35.31 16.12
C ALA A 38 27.55 -35.31 14.68
N ALA A 39 27.26 -36.50 14.13
CA ALA A 39 26.68 -36.64 12.80
C ALA A 39 25.26 -36.01 12.70
N ASN A 40 24.46 -36.11 13.77
CA ASN A 40 23.14 -35.47 13.82
C ASN A 40 23.23 -33.93 13.89
N LEU A 41 24.19 -33.39 14.64
CA LEU A 41 24.46 -31.95 14.69
C LEU A 41 24.91 -31.41 13.33
N GLU A 42 25.87 -32.08 12.68
CA GLU A 42 26.34 -31.72 11.34
C GLU A 42 25.22 -31.79 10.29
N ALA A 43 24.35 -32.80 10.37
CA ALA A 43 23.17 -32.90 9.52
C ALA A 43 22.14 -31.79 9.81
N HIS A 44 21.95 -31.38 11.05
CA HIS A 44 21.07 -30.25 11.39
C HIS A 44 21.58 -28.91 10.86
N GLU A 45 22.88 -28.65 11.00
CA GLU A 45 23.52 -27.43 10.45
C GLU A 45 23.44 -27.44 8.92
N SER A 46 23.77 -28.57 8.29
CA SER A 46 23.69 -28.73 6.83
C SER A 46 22.26 -28.57 6.29
N ALA A 47 21.25 -29.04 7.02
CA ALA A 47 19.84 -28.85 6.66
C ALA A 47 19.43 -27.37 6.77
N LEU A 48 19.90 -26.65 7.79
CA LEU A 48 19.65 -25.22 7.93
C LEU A 48 20.34 -24.39 6.84
N GLU A 49 21.59 -24.71 6.52
CA GLU A 49 22.32 -24.10 5.40
C GLU A 49 21.59 -24.32 4.08
N ALA A 50 21.06 -25.52 3.87
CA ALA A 50 20.28 -25.81 2.68
C ALA A 50 19.01 -24.95 2.59
N ALA A 51 18.25 -24.84 3.70
CA ALA A 51 17.07 -23.98 3.73
C ALA A 51 17.42 -22.50 3.47
N ARG A 52 18.56 -22.01 3.97
CA ARG A 52 19.03 -20.64 3.71
C ARG A 52 19.40 -20.43 2.24
N ALA A 53 20.10 -21.38 1.63
CA ALA A 53 20.42 -21.35 0.21
C ALA A 53 19.16 -21.32 -0.67
N GLY A 54 18.15 -22.13 -0.32
CA GLY A 54 16.85 -22.12 -1.01
C GLY A 54 16.13 -20.78 -0.89
N LEU A 55 16.19 -20.14 0.28
CA LEU A 55 15.62 -18.81 0.47
C LEU A 55 16.35 -17.74 -0.34
N GLU A 56 17.68 -17.77 -0.38
CA GLU A 56 18.47 -16.84 -1.19
C GLU A 56 18.17 -17.01 -2.69
N TYR A 57 18.02 -18.26 -3.15
CA TYR A 57 17.59 -18.57 -4.50
C TYR A 57 16.21 -17.97 -4.80
N ALA A 58 15.20 -18.25 -3.96
CA ALA A 58 13.85 -17.74 -4.15
C ALA A 58 13.80 -16.21 -4.09
N GLN A 59 14.56 -15.59 -3.19
CA GLN A 59 14.67 -14.13 -3.13
C GLN A 59 15.22 -13.57 -4.45
N ALA A 60 16.28 -14.16 -5.02
CA ALA A 60 16.82 -13.71 -6.30
C ALA A 60 15.80 -13.84 -7.45
N ARG A 61 15.06 -14.96 -7.49
CA ARG A 61 14.01 -15.18 -8.51
C ARG A 61 12.85 -14.20 -8.36
N LEU A 62 12.40 -13.91 -7.14
CA LEU A 62 11.35 -12.93 -6.87
C LEU A 62 11.80 -11.49 -7.13
N GLN A 63 13.09 -11.19 -6.95
CA GLN A 63 13.65 -9.88 -7.30
C GLN A 63 13.72 -9.69 -8.81
N GLU A 64 14.01 -10.75 -9.57
CA GLU A 64 13.98 -10.76 -11.04
C GLU A 64 12.56 -10.69 -11.60
N ASN A 65 11.64 -11.48 -11.03
CA ASN A 65 10.23 -11.57 -11.41
C ASN A 65 9.35 -11.63 -10.15
N PRO A 66 8.66 -10.53 -9.78
CA PRO A 66 7.77 -10.50 -8.62
C PRO A 66 6.59 -11.48 -8.67
N ALA A 67 6.21 -11.96 -9.86
CA ALA A 67 5.17 -12.98 -10.05
C ALA A 67 5.71 -14.42 -9.98
N TRP A 68 7.02 -14.61 -9.81
CA TRP A 68 7.63 -15.93 -9.77
C TRP A 68 6.99 -16.81 -8.69
N ARG A 69 6.66 -18.03 -9.09
CA ARG A 69 6.05 -19.02 -8.20
C ARG A 69 6.63 -20.41 -8.45
N GLY A 70 7.88 -20.52 -8.93
CA GLY A 70 8.52 -21.81 -9.20
C GLY A 70 8.04 -22.47 -10.49
N ASP A 71 7.68 -21.68 -11.50
CA ASP A 71 7.06 -22.07 -12.76
C ASP A 71 8.03 -22.09 -13.96
N GLY A 72 9.35 -22.18 -13.71
CA GLY A 72 10.36 -22.31 -14.76
C GLY A 72 10.26 -23.60 -15.60
N ASN A 73 9.54 -24.62 -15.12
CA ASN A 73 9.20 -25.87 -15.82
C ASN A 73 10.41 -26.62 -16.42
N GLY A 74 11.51 -26.68 -15.67
CA GLY A 74 12.72 -27.40 -16.03
C GLY A 74 13.88 -27.17 -15.08
N THR A 75 15.07 -27.64 -15.47
CA THR A 75 16.32 -27.33 -14.75
C THR A 75 16.73 -25.89 -15.03
N VAL A 76 16.73 -25.06 -13.98
CA VAL A 76 17.06 -23.63 -14.06
C VAL A 76 18.54 -23.38 -13.76
N VAL A 77 19.10 -24.13 -12.81
CA VAL A 77 20.53 -24.09 -12.48
C VAL A 77 21.12 -25.48 -12.68
N ASN A 78 22.20 -25.59 -13.47
CA ASN A 78 22.85 -26.87 -13.77
C ASN A 78 24.37 -26.76 -13.60
N ASN A 79 24.85 -26.76 -12.35
CA ASN A 79 26.29 -26.70 -12.04
C ASN A 79 26.73 -27.84 -11.11
N PRO A 80 26.68 -29.11 -11.56
CA PRO A 80 27.09 -30.25 -10.76
C PRO A 80 28.62 -30.32 -10.59
N PRO A 81 29.15 -30.72 -9.42
CA PRO A 81 28.42 -31.20 -8.24
C PRO A 81 27.91 -30.09 -7.30
N GLY A 82 28.15 -28.82 -7.60
CA GLY A 82 27.89 -27.69 -6.70
C GLY A 82 26.40 -27.44 -6.40
N LEU A 83 25.63 -27.01 -7.39
CA LEU A 83 24.21 -26.68 -7.24
C LEU A 83 23.45 -27.08 -8.51
N VAL A 84 22.35 -27.80 -8.32
CA VAL A 84 21.36 -28.07 -9.36
C VAL A 84 19.99 -27.66 -8.84
N VAL A 85 19.26 -26.82 -9.57
CA VAL A 85 17.90 -26.39 -9.20
C VAL A 85 16.93 -26.69 -10.32
N VAL A 86 15.83 -27.33 -9.96
CA VAL A 86 14.71 -27.65 -10.85
C VAL A 86 13.47 -26.94 -10.34
N GLU A 87 12.76 -26.28 -11.24
CA GLU A 87 11.45 -25.66 -11.03
C GLU A 87 10.44 -26.41 -11.90
N ASP A 88 9.36 -26.94 -11.34
CA ASP A 88 8.27 -27.56 -12.12
C ASP A 88 6.93 -27.19 -11.50
N ARG A 89 6.17 -26.35 -12.21
CA ARG A 89 4.79 -25.93 -11.90
C ARG A 89 4.51 -25.62 -10.43
N GLY A 90 5.44 -24.93 -9.77
CA GLY A 90 5.29 -24.52 -8.37
C GLY A 90 6.05 -25.35 -7.35
N ASN A 91 6.72 -26.42 -7.78
CA ASN A 91 7.64 -27.20 -6.96
C ASN A 91 9.09 -26.86 -7.33
N VAL A 92 9.87 -26.40 -6.35
CA VAL A 92 11.27 -26.03 -6.53
C VAL A 92 12.15 -26.91 -5.66
N VAL A 93 13.10 -27.61 -6.29
CA VAL A 93 14.06 -28.46 -5.59
C VAL A 93 15.47 -28.07 -5.97
N GLY A 94 16.28 -27.77 -4.96
CA GLY A 94 17.71 -27.55 -5.11
C GLY A 94 18.52 -28.66 -4.46
N PHE A 95 19.48 -29.23 -5.20
CA PHE A 95 20.46 -30.18 -4.70
C PHE A 95 21.83 -29.53 -4.59
N MET A 96 22.47 -29.70 -3.45
CA MET A 96 23.81 -29.19 -3.18
C MET A 96 24.73 -30.33 -2.72
N GLN A 97 26.00 -30.25 -3.12
CA GLN A 97 27.02 -31.15 -2.62
C GLN A 97 28.18 -30.35 -2.00
N GLY A 98 28.43 -30.59 -0.72
CA GLY A 98 29.56 -29.99 -0.01
C GLY A 98 30.90 -30.60 -0.46
N ARG A 99 32.02 -29.96 -0.07
CA ARG A 99 33.39 -30.42 -0.40
C ARG A 99 33.70 -31.84 0.12
N THR A 100 32.98 -32.28 1.15
CA THR A 100 33.07 -33.62 1.76
C THR A 100 32.29 -34.69 0.98
N GLY A 101 31.57 -34.31 -0.07
CA GLY A 101 30.69 -35.19 -0.84
C GLY A 101 29.31 -35.41 -0.22
N ALA A 102 29.04 -34.83 0.96
CA ALA A 102 27.73 -34.86 1.62
C ALA A 102 26.70 -34.09 0.79
N ARG A 103 25.51 -34.68 0.62
CA ARG A 103 24.38 -34.09 -0.10
C ARG A 103 23.43 -33.40 0.86
N SER A 104 22.99 -32.21 0.49
CA SER A 104 21.89 -31.49 1.11
C SER A 104 20.93 -31.00 0.03
N GLN A 105 19.71 -30.69 0.45
CA GLN A 105 18.63 -30.34 -0.46
C GLN A 105 17.77 -29.24 0.15
N PHE A 106 17.25 -28.33 -0.67
CA PHE A 106 16.15 -27.46 -0.29
C PHE A 106 14.93 -27.71 -1.15
N ARG A 107 13.74 -27.50 -0.57
CA ARG A 107 12.44 -27.64 -1.20
C ARG A 107 11.60 -26.40 -0.93
N ILE A 108 10.93 -25.89 -1.97
CA ILE A 108 9.94 -24.80 -1.88
C ILE A 108 8.74 -25.25 -2.69
N ARG A 109 7.55 -25.04 -2.14
CA ARG A 109 6.29 -25.48 -2.74
C ARG A 109 5.30 -24.33 -2.75
N PHE A 110 4.84 -23.93 -3.93
CA PHE A 110 3.70 -23.04 -4.15
C PHE A 110 2.46 -23.81 -4.61
N ASN A 111 2.68 -24.97 -5.24
CA ASN A 111 1.64 -25.84 -5.81
C ASN A 111 0.84 -26.56 -4.72
N TYR A 112 -0.48 -26.66 -4.87
CA TYR A 112 -1.38 -27.28 -3.90
C TYR A 112 -1.48 -28.80 -4.06
N GLN A 113 -0.98 -29.34 -5.16
CA GLN A 113 -0.95 -30.76 -5.53
C GLN A 113 -2.34 -31.39 -5.57
N ASN A 114 -3.36 -30.59 -5.89
CA ASN A 114 -4.77 -30.96 -5.96
C ASN A 114 -5.30 -30.92 -7.40
N GLY A 115 -4.44 -30.70 -8.40
CA GLY A 115 -4.82 -30.56 -9.79
C GLY A 115 -5.58 -29.26 -10.03
N THR A 116 -6.84 -29.37 -10.43
CA THR A 116 -7.73 -28.22 -10.68
C THR A 116 -8.91 -28.19 -9.70
N ALA A 117 -8.76 -28.81 -8.53
CA ALA A 117 -9.82 -28.91 -7.54
C ALA A 117 -9.78 -27.70 -6.59
N ASP A 118 -10.94 -27.28 -6.07
CA ASP A 118 -10.99 -26.18 -5.11
C ASP A 118 -10.35 -26.56 -3.75
N PRO A 119 -9.58 -25.66 -3.12
CA PRO A 119 -9.20 -24.33 -3.62
C PRO A 119 -8.12 -24.41 -4.72
N ASP A 120 -8.23 -23.58 -5.76
CA ASP A 120 -7.32 -23.56 -6.93
C ASP A 120 -6.33 -22.38 -6.86
N GLU A 121 -5.03 -22.67 -7.01
CA GLU A 121 -3.93 -21.71 -7.06
C GLU A 121 -3.52 -21.30 -8.49
N GLY A 122 -4.19 -21.84 -9.50
CA GLY A 122 -3.95 -21.57 -10.91
C GLY A 122 -2.61 -22.13 -11.40
N LEU A 123 -2.21 -23.31 -10.89
CA LEU A 123 -1.05 -24.08 -11.33
C LEU A 123 -1.45 -25.53 -11.58
N ASP A 124 -0.99 -26.12 -12.70
CA ASP A 124 -1.12 -27.56 -12.91
C ASP A 124 -0.18 -28.32 -11.97
N ASP A 125 -0.54 -29.54 -11.54
CA ASP A 125 0.37 -30.41 -10.81
C ASP A 125 1.60 -30.81 -11.68
N PRO A 126 2.78 -31.02 -11.07
CA PRO A 126 3.93 -31.60 -11.77
C PRO A 126 3.58 -32.90 -12.50
N SER A 127 3.99 -32.99 -13.77
CA SER A 127 3.65 -34.14 -14.63
C SER A 127 4.27 -35.46 -14.16
N ASN A 128 5.37 -35.38 -13.41
CA ASN A 128 6.00 -36.53 -12.78
C ASN A 128 5.51 -36.67 -11.33
N ALA A 129 4.74 -37.72 -11.06
CA ALA A 129 4.19 -38.00 -9.73
C ALA A 129 5.27 -38.16 -8.64
N ALA A 130 6.50 -38.57 -9.00
CA ALA A 130 7.61 -38.66 -8.06
C ALA A 130 8.16 -37.28 -7.63
N TYR A 131 7.78 -36.21 -8.32
CA TYR A 131 8.14 -34.81 -8.02
C TYR A 131 7.11 -34.09 -7.14
N LEU A 132 6.04 -34.78 -6.75
CA LEU A 132 5.14 -34.30 -5.68
C LEU A 132 5.88 -34.36 -4.35
N MET A 133 5.86 -33.27 -3.61
CA MET A 133 6.58 -33.14 -2.35
C MET A 133 5.77 -33.67 -1.17
N ASP A 134 6.38 -34.57 -0.41
CA ASP A 134 5.94 -35.02 0.91
C ASP A 134 6.25 -33.93 1.97
N SER A 135 5.41 -32.90 2.00
CA SER A 135 5.52 -31.76 2.93
C SER A 135 4.18 -31.04 3.15
N PRO A 136 3.82 -30.69 4.41
CA PRO A 136 2.63 -29.89 4.71
C PRO A 136 2.76 -28.40 4.36
N PHE A 137 3.98 -27.92 4.09
CA PHE A 137 4.27 -26.50 3.97
C PHE A 137 4.06 -26.00 2.53
N VAL A 138 3.30 -24.91 2.40
CA VAL A 138 2.99 -24.27 1.12
C VAL A 138 3.32 -22.78 1.24
N SER A 139 4.29 -22.33 0.45
CA SER A 139 4.66 -20.93 0.27
C SER A 139 3.59 -20.20 -0.53
N LEU A 140 3.47 -18.89 -0.31
CA LEU A 140 2.47 -18.05 -0.95
C LEU A 140 3.11 -16.75 -1.44
N ASN A 141 3.02 -16.51 -2.74
CA ASN A 141 3.46 -15.26 -3.35
C ASN A 141 2.28 -14.28 -3.44
N ASN A 142 2.25 -13.31 -2.53
CA ASN A 142 1.24 -12.24 -2.50
C ASN A 142 1.85 -10.88 -2.89
N LEU A 143 3.03 -10.85 -3.53
CA LEU A 143 3.75 -9.60 -3.85
C LEU A 143 2.99 -8.68 -4.81
N MET A 144 2.04 -9.24 -5.57
CA MET A 144 1.28 -8.54 -6.61
C MET A 144 -0.15 -8.21 -6.17
N SER A 145 -0.58 -8.67 -5.00
CA SER A 145 -1.96 -8.56 -4.53
C SER A 145 -2.09 -7.49 -3.44
N SER A 146 -3.19 -6.72 -3.55
CA SER A 146 -3.60 -5.70 -2.58
C SER A 146 -4.39 -6.25 -1.39
N SER A 147 -4.73 -7.54 -1.40
CA SER A 147 -5.48 -8.20 -0.32
C SER A 147 -4.60 -9.13 0.48
N SER A 148 -4.90 -9.27 1.78
CA SER A 148 -4.29 -10.30 2.62
C SER A 148 -4.85 -11.66 2.24
N VAL A 149 -4.00 -12.68 2.11
CA VAL A 149 -4.39 -14.02 1.62
C VAL A 149 -4.04 -15.08 2.67
N PRO A 150 -4.95 -16.00 3.03
CA PRO A 150 -4.64 -17.08 3.95
C PRO A 150 -3.56 -18.01 3.41
N VAL A 151 -2.66 -18.49 4.27
CA VAL A 151 -1.67 -19.51 3.89
C VAL A 151 -2.21 -20.88 4.26
N PRO A 152 -2.55 -21.75 3.30
CA PRO A 152 -2.99 -23.08 3.63
C PRO A 152 -1.83 -23.95 4.17
N ARG A 153 -2.20 -25.02 4.87
CA ARG A 153 -1.33 -26.17 5.09
C ARG A 153 -1.90 -27.38 4.38
N ALA A 154 -1.05 -28.06 3.64
CA ALA A 154 -1.44 -29.32 3.04
C ALA A 154 -1.74 -30.35 4.15
N VAL A 155 -2.71 -31.21 3.89
CA VAL A 155 -3.11 -32.34 4.73
C VAL A 155 -2.78 -33.64 4.00
N ASP A 156 -2.54 -34.71 4.75
CA ASP A 156 -2.38 -36.05 4.17
C ASP A 156 -3.74 -36.53 3.65
N ASP A 157 -3.85 -36.63 2.33
CA ASP A 157 -5.01 -37.17 1.62
C ASP A 157 -4.57 -38.43 0.85
N GLY A 158 -4.68 -39.59 1.51
CA GLY A 158 -4.37 -40.88 0.90
C GLY A 158 -2.88 -41.14 0.65
N GLY A 159 -1.99 -40.57 1.47
CA GLY A 159 -0.53 -40.70 1.33
C GLY A 159 0.12 -39.62 0.46
N VAL A 160 -0.65 -38.60 0.07
CA VAL A 160 -0.16 -37.43 -0.68
C VAL A 160 -0.55 -36.18 0.09
N TRP A 161 0.40 -35.25 0.28
CA TRP A 161 0.12 -33.97 0.92
C TRP A 161 -0.53 -33.00 -0.06
N ARG A 162 -1.80 -32.65 0.18
CA ARG A 162 -2.60 -31.80 -0.71
C ARG A 162 -3.30 -30.68 0.05
N VAL A 163 -3.51 -29.54 -0.60
CA VAL A 163 -4.43 -28.54 -0.08
C VAL A 163 -5.84 -28.94 -0.49
N THR A 164 -6.75 -28.98 0.48
CA THR A 164 -8.16 -29.32 0.29
C THR A 164 -9.02 -28.28 0.98
N SER A 165 -10.33 -28.31 0.79
CA SER A 165 -11.27 -27.47 1.55
C SER A 165 -11.24 -27.71 3.07
N ALA A 166 -10.62 -28.80 3.55
CA ALA A 166 -10.41 -29.08 4.97
C ALA A 166 -9.03 -28.64 5.49
N SER A 167 -8.18 -28.09 4.62
CA SER A 167 -6.85 -27.63 5.00
C SER A 167 -6.93 -26.46 5.98
N PRO A 168 -6.13 -26.45 7.06
CA PRO A 168 -6.11 -25.34 7.98
C PRO A 168 -5.35 -24.15 7.39
N GLU A 169 -5.85 -22.95 7.69
CA GLU A 169 -5.27 -21.66 7.31
C GLU A 169 -4.80 -20.96 8.60
N PRO A 170 -3.61 -21.31 9.13
CA PRO A 170 -3.19 -20.88 10.47
C PRO A 170 -2.96 -19.37 10.59
N TYR A 171 -2.75 -18.65 9.49
CA TYR A 171 -2.50 -17.22 9.43
C TYR A 171 -2.62 -16.68 8.01
N ASN A 172 -2.62 -15.36 7.87
CA ASN A 172 -2.66 -14.67 6.59
C ASN A 172 -1.30 -14.06 6.24
N VAL A 173 -1.00 -14.05 4.94
CA VAL A 173 0.10 -13.28 4.36
C VAL A 173 -0.41 -11.90 4.02
N PRO A 174 0.22 -10.84 4.58
CA PRO A 174 -0.15 -9.48 4.25
C PRO A 174 -0.08 -9.20 2.75
N LYS A 175 -0.80 -8.17 2.31
CA LYS A 175 -0.66 -7.61 0.96
C LYS A 175 0.82 -7.34 0.61
N TYR A 176 1.19 -7.46 -0.66
CA TYR A 176 2.54 -7.16 -1.18
C TYR A 176 3.69 -7.89 -0.47
N THR A 177 3.40 -9.08 0.04
CA THR A 177 4.37 -9.89 0.80
C THR A 177 4.43 -11.29 0.21
N CYS A 178 5.62 -11.85 0.03
CA CYS A 178 5.76 -13.28 -0.22
C CYS A 178 6.11 -13.97 1.09
N CYS A 179 5.34 -15.00 1.47
CA CYS A 179 5.74 -15.93 2.51
C CYS A 179 6.38 -17.15 1.89
N LEU A 180 7.66 -17.32 2.18
CA LEU A 180 8.45 -18.45 1.76
C LEU A 180 8.62 -19.40 2.94
N LEU A 181 8.19 -20.64 2.72
CA LEU A 181 8.42 -21.78 3.61
C LEU A 181 9.42 -22.69 2.90
N VAL A 182 10.69 -22.55 3.27
CA VAL A 182 11.79 -23.27 2.65
C VAL A 182 12.20 -24.40 3.57
N GLU A 183 12.09 -25.62 3.07
CA GLU A 183 12.47 -26.82 3.79
C GLU A 183 13.87 -27.27 3.37
N GLY A 184 14.78 -27.37 4.32
CA GLY A 184 16.12 -27.91 4.13
C GLY A 184 16.23 -29.32 4.68
N LEU A 185 16.85 -30.19 3.89
CA LEU A 185 17.09 -31.59 4.19
C LEU A 185 18.59 -31.90 4.11
N ALA A 186 19.09 -32.72 5.04
CA ALA A 186 20.45 -33.24 4.98
C ALA A 186 20.56 -34.63 5.65
N GLY A 187 21.57 -35.40 5.25
CA GLY A 187 21.88 -36.70 5.86
C GLY A 187 21.90 -37.86 4.87
N HIS A 188 22.17 -39.07 5.38
CA HIS A 188 22.40 -40.26 4.54
C HIS A 188 21.18 -40.71 3.73
N GLY A 189 19.96 -40.32 4.13
CA GLY A 189 18.74 -40.61 3.37
C GLY A 189 18.69 -39.93 1.99
N LEU A 190 19.42 -38.83 1.79
CA LEU A 190 19.45 -38.10 0.51
C LEU A 190 20.39 -38.70 -0.55
N ARG A 191 21.11 -39.77 -0.23
CA ARG A 191 22.06 -40.37 -1.18
C ARG A 191 21.38 -40.90 -2.44
N GLU A 192 20.13 -41.33 -2.31
CA GLU A 192 19.32 -41.93 -3.38
C GLU A 192 18.27 -40.95 -3.94
N ALA A 193 18.11 -39.76 -3.35
CA ALA A 193 17.26 -38.71 -3.89
C ALA A 193 17.88 -38.12 -5.17
N THR A 194 17.02 -37.78 -6.12
CA THR A 194 17.41 -37.23 -7.44
C THR A 194 16.52 -36.03 -7.79
N THR A 195 16.88 -35.29 -8.83
CA THR A 195 16.04 -34.20 -9.36
C THR A 195 14.68 -34.67 -9.87
N ASP A 196 14.53 -35.94 -10.23
CA ASP A 196 13.25 -36.49 -10.73
C ASP A 196 12.46 -37.24 -9.63
N ALA A 197 13.10 -37.52 -8.50
CA ALA A 197 12.52 -38.14 -7.32
C ALA A 197 13.14 -37.47 -6.08
N PRO A 198 12.71 -36.23 -5.76
CA PRO A 198 13.32 -35.41 -4.73
C PRO A 198 13.11 -35.92 -3.31
N ASP A 199 12.10 -36.75 -3.09
CA ASP A 199 11.79 -37.24 -1.75
C ASP A 199 12.69 -38.42 -1.36
N PRO A 200 13.28 -38.39 -0.15
CA PRO A 200 14.14 -39.48 0.31
C PRO A 200 13.33 -40.77 0.51
N PRO A 201 13.85 -41.95 0.10
CA PRO A 201 13.13 -43.20 0.24
C PRO A 201 12.90 -43.58 1.72
N ALA A 202 11.73 -44.15 2.02
CA ALA A 202 11.27 -44.46 3.38
C ALA A 202 12.12 -45.49 4.17
N ALA A 203 13.09 -46.16 3.53
CA ALA A 203 13.83 -47.27 4.12
C ALA A 203 15.06 -46.83 4.95
N GLY A 204 14.86 -46.67 6.26
CA GLY A 204 15.89 -46.90 7.29
C GLY A 204 17.07 -45.93 7.39
N ARG A 205 17.07 -44.82 6.65
CA ARG A 205 18.12 -43.79 6.74
C ARG A 205 17.54 -42.47 7.26
N THR A 206 18.19 -41.92 8.28
CA THR A 206 17.79 -40.66 8.92
C THR A 206 18.05 -39.47 8.00
N VAL A 207 17.05 -38.58 7.88
CA VAL A 207 17.17 -37.27 7.26
C VAL A 207 16.87 -36.22 8.33
N SER A 208 17.76 -35.25 8.46
CA SER A 208 17.53 -34.06 9.26
C SER A 208 16.74 -33.06 8.44
N ARG A 209 15.71 -32.47 9.05
CA ARG A 209 14.77 -31.53 8.40
C ARG A 209 14.73 -30.24 9.19
N ARG A 210 14.79 -29.10 8.49
CA ARG A 210 14.65 -27.75 9.04
C ARG A 210 13.75 -26.93 8.13
N VAL A 211 12.90 -26.09 8.71
CA VAL A 211 12.04 -25.20 7.93
C VAL A 211 12.38 -23.77 8.29
N VAL A 212 12.67 -22.98 7.27
CA VAL A 212 12.83 -21.53 7.37
C VAL A 212 11.55 -20.91 6.85
N GLU A 213 10.92 -20.10 7.70
CA GLU A 213 9.82 -19.23 7.31
C GLU A 213 10.35 -17.80 7.18
N ALA A 214 10.17 -17.21 6.01
CA ALA A 214 10.61 -15.87 5.70
C ALA A 214 9.51 -15.07 5.00
N TYR A 215 9.37 -13.82 5.42
CA TYR A 215 8.48 -12.86 4.77
C TYR A 215 9.34 -11.87 3.99
N LEU A 216 9.13 -11.83 2.68
CA LEU A 216 9.78 -10.90 1.76
C LEU A 216 8.77 -9.82 1.37
N VAL A 217 9.12 -8.57 1.61
CA VAL A 217 8.28 -7.39 1.32
C VAL A 217 9.00 -6.51 0.29
N ARG A 218 8.25 -5.80 -0.55
CA ARG A 218 8.83 -4.76 -1.43
C ARG A 218 9.54 -3.71 -0.59
N ALA A 219 10.85 -3.54 -0.80
CA ALA A 219 11.68 -2.64 0.00
C ALA A 219 11.19 -1.20 -0.09
N ASP A 220 10.79 -0.75 -1.28
CA ASP A 220 10.39 0.65 -1.51
C ASP A 220 9.04 0.99 -0.86
N VAL A 221 8.09 0.05 -0.85
CA VAL A 221 6.78 0.22 -0.17
C VAL A 221 6.95 0.15 1.35
N ALA A 222 7.91 -0.65 1.82
CA ALA A 222 8.27 -0.69 3.23
C ALA A 222 9.04 0.56 3.70
N MET A 223 9.46 1.45 2.78
CA MET A 223 10.23 2.65 3.09
C MET A 223 9.37 3.91 3.19
N VAL A 224 8.27 4.02 2.44
CA VAL A 224 7.32 5.12 2.62
C VAL A 224 6.54 4.88 3.91
N ASP A 225 6.63 5.82 4.85
CA ASP A 225 6.12 5.65 6.21
C ASP A 225 5.37 6.86 6.77
N SER A 226 5.08 7.84 5.92
CA SER A 226 4.38 9.08 6.26
C SER A 226 3.20 9.34 5.33
N VAL A 227 2.19 10.03 5.83
CA VAL A 227 1.04 10.48 5.03
C VAL A 227 1.35 11.77 4.28
N LEU A 228 2.26 12.60 4.80
CA LEU A 228 2.58 13.90 4.24
C LEU A 228 4.10 14.07 4.15
N PHE A 229 4.56 14.50 2.98
CA PHE A 229 5.96 14.76 2.66
C PHE A 229 6.10 16.15 2.02
N ALA A 230 7.03 16.96 2.54
CA ALA A 230 7.39 18.27 1.97
C ALA A 230 8.91 18.38 1.77
N GLY A 231 9.34 18.56 0.51
CA GLY A 231 10.74 18.75 0.15
C GLY A 231 11.35 20.04 0.71
N SER A 232 10.50 20.96 1.19
CA SER A 232 10.83 22.13 2.01
C SER A 232 9.83 22.18 3.18
N ASP A 233 9.36 23.34 3.61
CA ASP A 233 8.49 23.48 4.79
C ASP A 233 7.06 22.92 4.63
N ILE A 234 6.50 22.45 5.76
CA ILE A 234 5.04 22.32 5.94
C ILE A 234 4.54 23.53 6.73
N LEU A 235 3.73 24.38 6.08
CA LEU A 235 3.17 25.59 6.65
C LEU A 235 1.65 25.50 6.68
N ALA A 236 1.09 25.23 7.86
CA ALA A 236 -0.35 25.16 8.08
C ALA A 236 -0.86 26.35 8.90
N GLN A 237 -1.72 27.15 8.29
CA GLN A 237 -2.54 28.17 8.93
C GLN A 237 -3.98 27.65 9.00
N LEU A 238 -4.43 27.33 10.21
CA LEU A 238 -5.77 26.85 10.52
C LEU A 238 -6.68 28.02 10.88
N ALA A 239 -7.99 27.80 10.81
CA ALA A 239 -8.95 28.71 11.44
C ALA A 239 -8.77 28.73 12.97
N ASP A 240 -9.34 29.74 13.64
CA ASP A 240 -9.33 29.82 15.11
C ASP A 240 -10.00 28.58 15.73
N GLY A 241 -9.26 27.90 16.61
CA GLY A 241 -9.65 26.62 17.20
C GLY A 241 -9.67 25.43 16.23
N GLY A 242 -9.13 25.58 15.02
CA GLY A 242 -9.02 24.51 14.03
C GLY A 242 -7.97 23.46 14.38
N GLU A 243 -8.10 22.27 13.80
CA GLU A 243 -7.22 21.14 14.07
C GLU A 243 -6.54 20.60 12.81
N MET A 244 -5.26 20.25 12.93
CA MET A 244 -4.54 19.38 11.99
C MET A 244 -4.42 17.99 12.61
N VAL A 245 -5.12 17.02 12.04
CA VAL A 245 -5.20 15.64 12.52
C VAL A 245 -4.35 14.73 11.64
N VAL A 246 -3.46 13.96 12.25
CA VAL A 246 -2.60 12.98 11.56
C VAL A 246 -2.80 11.60 12.15
N GLU A 247 -3.26 10.67 11.31
CA GLU A 247 -3.68 9.32 11.70
C GLU A 247 -3.15 8.27 10.73
N THR A 248 -3.40 7.01 11.05
CA THR A 248 -3.05 5.84 10.23
C THR A 248 -4.21 4.86 10.23
N ASP A 249 -4.51 4.28 9.08
CA ASP A 249 -5.53 3.23 8.96
C ASP A 249 -5.01 1.87 9.46
N ASP A 250 -3.68 1.73 9.60
CA ASP A 250 -3.03 0.58 10.22
C ASP A 250 -2.56 0.93 11.65
N PRO A 251 -3.22 0.40 12.70
CA PRO A 251 -2.86 0.68 14.09
C PRO A 251 -1.48 0.14 14.51
N ALA A 252 -0.86 -0.72 13.71
CA ALA A 252 0.51 -1.17 13.93
C ALA A 252 1.56 -0.19 13.37
N THR A 253 1.14 0.75 12.53
CA THR A 253 1.98 1.78 11.94
C THR A 253 1.93 3.03 12.82
N THR A 254 3.04 3.77 12.91
CA THR A 254 3.07 5.08 13.56
C THR A 254 2.58 6.14 12.57
N PRO A 255 1.61 7.01 12.92
CA PRO A 255 1.27 8.17 12.09
C PRO A 255 2.46 9.13 11.98
N ARG A 256 2.82 9.53 10.75
CA ARG A 256 3.96 10.43 10.52
C ARG A 256 3.69 11.46 9.44
N ILE A 257 4.26 12.64 9.62
CA ILE A 257 4.52 13.62 8.57
C ILE A 257 6.02 13.93 8.52
N ARG A 258 6.54 14.30 7.34
CA ARG A 258 7.96 14.56 7.09
C ARG A 258 8.17 15.87 6.34
N SER A 259 9.13 16.65 6.80
CA SER A 259 9.65 17.86 6.15
C SER A 259 11.17 17.74 6.07
N LEU A 260 11.75 18.10 4.92
CA LEU A 260 13.20 18.29 4.83
C LEU A 260 13.65 19.63 5.44
N GLU A 261 12.70 20.49 5.83
CA GLU A 261 12.95 21.69 6.63
C GLU A 261 12.07 21.67 7.89
N GLY A 262 11.37 22.76 8.19
CA GLY A 262 10.53 22.90 9.38
C GLY A 262 9.09 22.46 9.17
N VAL A 263 8.35 22.39 10.29
CA VAL A 263 6.89 22.28 10.29
C VAL A 263 6.31 23.37 11.18
N ALA A 264 5.36 24.14 10.67
CA ALA A 264 4.64 25.15 11.44
C ALA A 264 3.13 24.97 11.32
N VAL A 265 2.45 24.82 12.45
CA VAL A 265 0.98 24.81 12.56
C VAL A 265 0.56 26.02 13.39
N THR A 266 -0.29 26.88 12.84
CA THR A 266 -0.67 28.15 13.45
C THR A 266 -2.16 28.41 13.28
N SER A 267 -2.74 29.27 14.12
CA SER A 267 -4.02 29.93 13.86
C SER A 267 -3.90 31.44 14.12
N PRO A 268 -4.79 32.29 13.57
CA PRO A 268 -4.80 33.73 13.82
C PRO A 268 -4.82 34.08 15.32
N SER A 269 -5.59 33.34 16.12
CA SER A 269 -5.71 33.51 17.56
C SER A 269 -4.70 32.68 18.39
N SER A 270 -3.74 32.01 17.74
CA SER A 270 -2.72 31.16 18.40
C SER A 270 -3.31 30.04 19.26
N ASP A 271 -4.43 29.48 18.83
CA ASP A 271 -5.19 28.41 19.46
C ASP A 271 -5.40 27.18 18.54
N GLY A 272 -4.71 27.13 17.40
CA GLY A 272 -4.72 25.98 16.50
C GLY A 272 -4.13 24.74 17.17
N ASN A 273 -4.60 23.56 16.77
CA ASN A 273 -4.24 22.30 17.41
C ASN A 273 -3.59 21.33 16.43
N TYR A 274 -2.69 20.48 16.93
CA TYR A 274 -2.15 19.32 16.21
C TYR A 274 -2.50 18.06 16.98
N VAL A 275 -3.19 17.13 16.31
CA VAL A 275 -3.75 15.93 16.93
C VAL A 275 -3.18 14.71 16.23
N THR A 276 -2.63 13.79 17.01
CA THR A 276 -2.13 12.51 16.51
C THR A 276 -2.25 11.44 17.61
N ALA A 277 -2.06 10.17 17.24
CA ALA A 277 -1.88 9.10 18.21
C ALA A 277 -0.66 9.35 19.12
N SER A 278 -0.63 8.76 20.31
CA SER A 278 0.42 8.98 21.32
C SER A 278 1.83 8.61 20.87
N ASN A 279 1.97 7.78 19.84
CA ASN A 279 3.23 7.39 19.22
C ASN A 279 3.52 8.14 17.92
N GLY A 280 2.65 9.08 17.51
CA GLY A 280 2.79 9.83 16.27
C GLY A 280 4.04 10.71 16.26
N GLU A 281 4.60 10.92 15.09
CA GLU A 281 5.86 11.65 14.92
C GLU A 281 5.71 12.76 13.88
N VAL A 282 6.31 13.91 14.16
CA VAL A 282 6.57 14.97 13.18
C VAL A 282 8.07 14.95 12.93
N VAL A 283 8.48 14.58 11.73
CA VAL A 283 9.91 14.49 11.39
C VAL A 283 10.33 15.71 10.59
N VAL A 284 11.43 16.31 11.04
CA VAL A 284 12.06 17.51 10.47
C VAL A 284 13.58 17.29 10.36
N ASP A 285 14.26 18.19 9.65
CA ASP A 285 15.71 18.16 9.60
C ASP A 285 16.37 18.39 10.99
N VAL A 286 17.66 18.05 11.08
CA VAL A 286 18.45 18.11 12.32
C VAL A 286 18.56 19.49 12.95
N ASP A 287 18.49 20.55 12.14
CA ASP A 287 18.60 21.93 12.60
C ASP A 287 17.23 22.64 12.70
N GLU A 288 16.15 21.92 12.42
CA GLU A 288 14.79 22.46 12.34
C GLU A 288 13.89 22.02 13.51
N ASP A 289 12.70 22.64 13.57
CA ASP A 289 11.72 22.45 14.63
C ASP A 289 10.30 22.22 14.11
N PHE A 290 9.47 21.61 14.97
CA PHE A 290 8.02 21.60 14.84
C PHE A 290 7.43 22.69 15.73
N LEU A 291 6.90 23.75 15.12
CA LEU A 291 6.29 24.88 15.79
C LEU A 291 4.77 24.76 15.80
N LEU A 292 4.17 24.77 16.99
CA LEU A 292 2.73 24.91 17.22
C LEU A 292 2.45 26.29 17.80
N ASN A 293 1.69 27.10 17.06
CA ASN A 293 1.37 28.49 17.38
C ASN A 293 2.62 29.32 17.73
N GLY A 294 3.68 29.15 16.92
CA GLY A 294 4.94 29.88 17.06
C GLY A 294 5.85 29.41 18.20
N ASN A 295 5.49 28.34 18.91
CA ASN A 295 6.32 27.75 19.98
C ASN A 295 6.70 26.30 19.62
N PRO A 296 7.89 25.81 19.99
CA PRO A 296 8.24 24.40 19.81
C PRO A 296 7.21 23.48 20.47
N SER A 297 6.67 22.54 19.70
CA SER A 297 5.72 21.54 20.20
C SER A 297 6.41 20.57 21.15
N THR A 298 5.67 20.09 22.15
CA THR A 298 6.13 19.04 23.08
C THR A 298 5.35 17.73 22.94
N ASP A 299 4.23 17.74 22.23
CA ASP A 299 3.33 16.58 22.08
C ASP A 299 2.68 16.56 20.67
N PRO A 300 3.31 15.91 19.69
CA PRO A 300 4.65 15.33 19.75
C PRO A 300 5.73 16.43 19.69
N ALA A 301 6.89 16.16 20.28
CA ALA A 301 8.10 16.92 19.98
C ALA A 301 8.63 16.54 18.59
N ALA A 302 9.37 17.46 17.97
CA ALA A 302 10.03 17.21 16.69
C ALA A 302 10.98 16.00 16.78
N THR A 303 10.80 15.05 15.85
CA THR A 303 11.75 13.97 15.59
C THR A 303 12.75 14.47 14.56
N ARG A 304 14.01 14.60 14.95
CA ARG A 304 15.05 15.16 14.09
C ARG A 304 15.79 14.06 13.35
N GLU A 305 15.82 14.14 12.03
CA GLU A 305 16.43 13.14 11.14
C GLU A 305 17.16 13.85 10.00
N ASP A 306 18.39 13.44 9.71
CA ASP A 306 19.17 14.02 8.61
C ASP A 306 18.51 13.79 7.25
N GLU A 307 18.63 14.76 6.35
CA GLU A 307 18.06 14.71 5.00
C GLU A 307 18.38 13.38 4.27
N ASP A 308 19.62 12.90 4.34
CA ASP A 308 20.04 11.65 3.67
C ASP A 308 19.26 10.42 4.15
N THR A 309 18.84 10.40 5.41
CA THR A 309 18.02 9.31 5.98
C THR A 309 16.56 9.53 5.65
N GLN A 310 16.07 10.77 5.70
CA GLN A 310 14.70 11.12 5.31
C GLN A 310 14.41 10.79 3.84
N ARG A 311 15.31 11.18 2.92
CA ARG A 311 15.15 10.96 1.46
C ARG A 311 15.01 9.49 1.07
N LYS A 312 15.52 8.56 1.88
CA LYS A 312 15.36 7.10 1.66
C LYS A 312 13.93 6.60 1.89
N LYS A 313 13.12 7.37 2.63
CA LYS A 313 11.72 7.06 2.96
C LYS A 313 10.72 7.81 2.09
N TRP A 314 11.22 8.60 1.13
CA TRP A 314 10.38 9.44 0.29
C TRP A 314 9.64 8.63 -0.76
N LEU A 315 8.39 9.02 -1.03
CA LEU A 315 7.72 8.59 -2.24
C LEU A 315 8.38 9.26 -3.44
N ASN A 316 9.24 8.55 -4.16
CA ASN A 316 9.77 9.00 -5.44
C ASN A 316 8.91 8.39 -6.56
N LEU A 317 8.21 9.24 -7.31
CA LEU A 317 7.27 8.84 -8.35
C LEU A 317 7.55 9.56 -9.67
N LYS A 318 8.01 8.79 -10.65
CA LYS A 318 8.35 9.28 -11.98
C LYS A 318 7.14 9.31 -12.90
N TRP A 319 7.17 10.17 -13.91
CA TRP A 319 6.09 10.23 -14.92
C TRP A 319 5.95 8.92 -15.69
N SER A 320 7.06 8.22 -15.94
CA SER A 320 7.02 6.91 -16.61
C SER A 320 6.50 5.77 -15.74
N GLU A 321 6.36 5.98 -14.43
CA GLU A 321 5.92 4.97 -13.48
C GLU A 321 4.42 5.02 -13.19
N ILE A 322 3.75 6.10 -13.60
CA ILE A 322 2.30 6.28 -13.46
C ILE A 322 1.57 5.97 -14.75
N GLU A 323 0.33 5.52 -14.62
CA GLU A 323 -0.61 5.43 -15.71
C GLU A 323 -1.10 6.83 -16.12
N HIS A 324 -1.19 7.07 -17.41
CA HIS A 324 -1.65 8.32 -17.98
C HIS A 324 -2.23 8.08 -19.37
N ALA A 325 -3.32 8.77 -19.69
CA ALA A 325 -3.88 8.79 -21.02
C ALA A 325 -2.86 9.33 -22.02
N SER A 326 -2.92 8.81 -23.23
CA SER A 326 -1.97 8.99 -24.31
C SER A 326 -2.67 9.35 -25.62
N ALA A 327 -1.89 9.60 -26.67
CA ALA A 327 -2.46 9.92 -27.98
C ALA A 327 -3.26 8.78 -28.63
N SER A 328 -3.24 7.55 -28.10
CA SER A 328 -4.15 6.49 -28.57
C SER A 328 -5.58 6.64 -28.05
N ASP A 329 -5.75 7.39 -26.97
CA ASP A 329 -6.99 7.45 -26.21
C ASP A 329 -7.87 8.61 -26.71
N ALA A 330 -9.00 8.89 -26.04
CA ALA A 330 -9.89 9.96 -26.49
C ALA A 330 -9.18 11.31 -26.40
N GLN A 331 -9.19 12.11 -27.47
CA GLN A 331 -8.42 13.36 -27.50
C GLN A 331 -9.32 14.59 -27.39
N VAL A 332 -9.05 15.42 -26.38
CA VAL A 332 -9.62 16.77 -26.26
C VAL A 332 -8.56 17.81 -26.66
N LEU A 333 -8.97 18.90 -27.30
CA LEU A 333 -8.03 19.97 -27.68
C LEU A 333 -7.59 20.76 -26.44
N ALA A 334 -6.31 21.06 -26.33
CA ALA A 334 -5.78 22.02 -25.37
C ALA A 334 -6.38 23.42 -25.60
N GLY A 335 -6.58 24.17 -24.52
CA GLY A 335 -7.12 25.52 -24.50
C GLY A 335 -8.11 25.74 -23.36
N THR A 336 -8.84 26.85 -23.46
CA THR A 336 -9.78 27.30 -22.43
C THR A 336 -11.22 27.03 -22.86
N TYR A 337 -11.98 26.38 -22.00
CA TYR A 337 -13.39 26.04 -22.16
C TYR A 337 -14.23 26.82 -21.15
N VAL A 338 -15.23 27.55 -21.64
CA VAL A 338 -15.99 28.51 -20.84
C VAL A 338 -17.47 28.15 -20.83
N TRP A 339 -18.02 27.87 -19.64
CA TRP A 339 -19.47 27.69 -19.48
C TRP A 339 -20.20 29.03 -19.58
N ARG A 340 -21.10 29.17 -20.56
CA ARG A 340 -21.90 30.39 -20.77
C ARG A 340 -23.39 30.13 -20.49
N PRO A 341 -24.09 31.01 -19.75
CA PRO A 341 -25.52 30.83 -19.46
C PRO A 341 -26.47 31.29 -20.59
N ALA A 342 -26.04 32.22 -21.46
CA ALA A 342 -26.92 32.89 -22.44
C ALA A 342 -26.26 33.05 -23.81
N PRO A 343 -27.02 33.00 -24.94
CA PRO A 343 -28.48 32.91 -25.03
C PRO A 343 -29.06 31.52 -24.73
N VAL A 344 -28.25 30.47 -24.85
CA VAL A 344 -28.53 29.11 -24.38
C VAL A 344 -27.32 28.59 -23.62
N PRO A 345 -27.52 27.81 -22.53
CA PRO A 345 -26.43 27.16 -21.82
C PRO A 345 -25.58 26.32 -22.78
N ARG A 346 -24.27 26.55 -22.79
CA ARG A 346 -23.32 25.90 -23.70
C ARG A 346 -21.89 26.03 -23.18
N LEU A 347 -20.99 25.24 -23.75
CA LEU A 347 -19.55 25.36 -23.52
C LEU A 347 -18.88 26.01 -24.74
N GLU A 348 -18.15 27.10 -24.53
CA GLU A 348 -17.39 27.80 -25.58
C GLU A 348 -15.91 27.46 -25.49
N TYR A 349 -15.28 27.16 -26.63
CA TYR A 349 -13.86 26.82 -26.68
C TYR A 349 -13.03 27.94 -27.29
N TYR A 350 -11.89 28.21 -26.65
CA TYR A 350 -10.88 29.16 -27.07
C TYR A 350 -9.52 28.46 -27.15
N ALA A 351 -8.88 28.54 -28.31
CA ALA A 351 -7.58 27.92 -28.58
C ALA A 351 -6.43 28.77 -28.01
N GLN A 352 -6.48 29.01 -26.70
CA GLN A 352 -5.49 29.76 -25.93
C GLN A 352 -5.42 29.21 -24.50
N GLU A 353 -4.26 29.38 -23.86
CA GLU A 353 -4.07 29.05 -22.45
C GLU A 353 -4.93 29.93 -21.55
N PHE A 354 -5.33 29.36 -20.42
CA PHE A 354 -5.98 30.13 -19.36
C PHE A 354 -4.90 30.81 -18.51
N ASP A 355 -5.05 32.12 -18.28
CA ASP A 355 -4.07 32.92 -17.55
C ASP A 355 -4.24 32.84 -16.02
N GLY A 356 -5.18 32.01 -15.54
CA GLY A 356 -5.50 31.82 -14.13
C GLY A 356 -6.53 32.80 -13.56
N SER A 357 -6.95 33.83 -14.30
CA SER A 357 -7.78 34.91 -13.74
C SER A 357 -8.84 35.49 -14.66
N THR A 358 -8.59 35.61 -15.96
CA THR A 358 -9.50 36.24 -16.92
C THR A 358 -10.03 35.24 -17.93
N VAL A 359 -11.35 35.19 -18.03
CA VAL A 359 -12.03 34.37 -19.03
C VAL A 359 -11.83 35.01 -20.41
N PRO A 360 -11.49 34.23 -21.46
CA PRO A 360 -11.34 34.72 -22.82
C PRO A 360 -12.53 35.60 -23.27
N THR A 361 -12.19 36.71 -23.94
CA THR A 361 -13.16 37.63 -24.54
C THR A 361 -13.00 37.62 -26.06
N GLY A 362 -14.11 37.74 -26.79
CA GLY A 362 -14.15 37.63 -28.25
C GLY A 362 -14.88 36.39 -28.75
N PRO A 363 -14.95 36.20 -30.09
CA PRO A 363 -15.64 35.07 -30.68
C PRO A 363 -14.92 33.75 -30.34
N PRO A 364 -15.64 32.71 -29.90
CA PRO A 364 -15.02 31.42 -29.60
C PRO A 364 -14.59 30.71 -30.88
N ASN A 365 -13.58 29.85 -30.77
CA ASN A 365 -13.14 28.97 -31.85
C ASN A 365 -14.16 27.88 -32.15
N ALA A 366 -14.86 27.39 -31.12
CA ALA A 366 -15.96 26.42 -31.25
C ALA A 366 -16.98 26.57 -30.12
N THR A 367 -18.15 25.96 -30.30
CA THR A 367 -19.25 25.96 -29.33
C THR A 367 -19.84 24.57 -29.25
N TYR A 368 -19.97 24.05 -28.04
CA TYR A 368 -20.37 22.67 -27.78
C TYR A 368 -21.65 22.60 -26.94
N PHE A 369 -22.50 21.64 -27.32
CA PHE A 369 -23.72 21.28 -26.60
C PHE A 369 -23.69 19.83 -26.11
N THR A 370 -22.80 19.01 -26.68
CA THR A 370 -22.58 17.62 -26.28
C THR A 370 -21.09 17.34 -26.13
N GLY A 371 -20.73 16.37 -25.30
CA GLY A 371 -19.33 16.02 -25.04
C GLY A 371 -18.61 15.35 -26.22
N PRO A 372 -19.25 14.47 -27.02
CA PRO A 372 -18.60 13.91 -28.21
C PRO A 372 -18.14 14.98 -29.21
N ASP A 373 -18.81 16.13 -29.29
CA ASP A 373 -18.40 17.23 -30.17
C ASP A 373 -17.08 17.90 -29.72
N MET A 374 -16.69 17.75 -28.44
CA MET A 374 -15.42 18.26 -27.92
C MET A 374 -14.23 17.38 -28.31
N LEU A 375 -14.48 16.11 -28.63
CA LEU A 375 -13.46 15.09 -28.79
C LEU A 375 -13.12 14.90 -30.27
N ALA A 376 -11.83 14.88 -30.59
CA ALA A 376 -11.37 14.69 -31.97
C ALA A 376 -11.80 13.32 -32.56
N SER A 377 -12.03 12.33 -31.70
CA SER A 377 -12.50 10.99 -32.05
C SER A 377 -14.02 10.86 -32.14
N GLY A 378 -14.79 11.84 -31.62
CA GLY A 378 -16.23 11.72 -31.43
C GLY A 378 -16.65 10.62 -30.44
N SER A 379 -15.76 10.18 -29.54
CA SER A 379 -16.06 9.14 -28.56
C SER A 379 -17.02 9.62 -27.47
N GLY A 380 -17.56 8.69 -26.68
CA GLY A 380 -18.41 8.97 -25.52
C GLY A 380 -17.65 9.29 -24.23
N ALA A 381 -16.32 9.45 -24.30
CA ALA A 381 -15.44 9.64 -23.14
C ALA A 381 -15.73 10.91 -22.33
N ILE A 382 -16.33 11.91 -22.97
CA ILE A 382 -16.85 13.11 -22.32
C ILE A 382 -18.34 13.22 -22.63
N THR A 383 -19.12 13.52 -21.61
CA THR A 383 -20.51 13.95 -21.75
C THR A 383 -20.70 15.32 -21.12
N LEU A 384 -21.61 16.11 -21.69
CA LEU A 384 -21.96 17.43 -21.19
C LEU A 384 -23.42 17.44 -20.76
N ASP A 385 -23.70 18.12 -19.64
CA ASP A 385 -25.04 18.55 -19.26
C ASP A 385 -25.06 20.09 -19.22
N PRO A 386 -25.42 20.74 -20.34
CA PRO A 386 -25.49 22.20 -20.38
C PRO A 386 -26.51 22.79 -19.41
N VAL A 387 -27.52 22.04 -18.96
CA VAL A 387 -28.54 22.56 -18.04
C VAL A 387 -27.96 22.75 -16.64
N THR A 388 -27.12 21.82 -16.20
CA THR A 388 -26.43 21.88 -14.90
C THR A 388 -25.02 22.45 -14.99
N PHE A 389 -24.56 22.83 -16.18
CA PHE A 389 -23.17 23.22 -16.46
C PHE A 389 -22.20 22.10 -16.05
N GLY A 390 -22.62 20.86 -16.30
CA GLY A 390 -21.92 19.64 -15.92
C GLY A 390 -21.05 19.09 -17.04
N MET A 391 -19.90 18.56 -16.68
CA MET A 391 -19.05 17.74 -17.54
C MET A 391 -18.78 16.41 -16.83
N THR A 392 -18.95 15.28 -17.51
CA THR A 392 -18.55 13.97 -16.99
C THR A 392 -17.50 13.36 -17.92
N ILE A 393 -16.39 12.92 -17.33
CA ILE A 393 -15.33 12.16 -17.98
C ILE A 393 -15.50 10.70 -17.54
N SER A 394 -15.65 9.80 -18.51
CA SER A 394 -15.99 8.38 -18.26
C SER A 394 -15.01 7.39 -18.87
N ASP A 395 -13.96 7.87 -19.50
CA ASP A 395 -12.92 7.07 -20.12
C ASP A 395 -11.63 7.91 -20.17
N ASP A 396 -10.54 7.32 -20.61
CA ASP A 396 -9.25 7.99 -20.70
C ASP A 396 -9.26 9.12 -21.73
N VAL A 397 -8.85 10.31 -21.28
CA VAL A 397 -8.82 11.52 -22.09
C VAL A 397 -7.42 12.12 -22.10
N PHE A 398 -6.87 12.23 -23.30
CA PHE A 398 -5.61 12.91 -23.57
C PHE A 398 -5.84 14.34 -24.07
N VAL A 399 -5.21 15.30 -23.39
CA VAL A 399 -5.18 16.70 -23.81
C VAL A 399 -4.15 16.87 -24.92
N ARG A 400 -4.63 17.02 -26.15
CA ARG A 400 -3.77 17.26 -27.32
C ARG A 400 -3.42 18.74 -27.44
N PRO A 401 -2.13 19.13 -27.46
CA PRO A 401 -1.71 20.50 -27.73
C PRO A 401 -2.35 21.08 -29.00
N ASN A 402 -2.80 22.33 -28.95
CA ASN A 402 -3.46 23.00 -30.06
C ASN A 402 -3.20 24.51 -30.06
N ALA A 403 -2.86 25.06 -31.24
CA ALA A 403 -2.67 26.50 -31.46
C ALA A 403 -1.75 27.22 -30.45
N GLY A 404 -0.75 26.51 -29.90
CA GLY A 404 0.17 27.04 -28.88
C GLY A 404 -0.30 26.83 -27.43
N ALA A 405 -1.55 26.41 -27.22
CA ALA A 405 -2.01 25.89 -25.95
C ALA A 405 -1.60 24.40 -25.79
N THR A 406 -1.34 24.03 -24.56
CA THR A 406 -0.89 22.73 -24.06
C THR A 406 -1.71 22.28 -22.86
N GLY A 407 -2.28 23.23 -22.10
CA GLY A 407 -3.16 22.96 -20.97
C GLY A 407 -4.63 22.77 -21.35
N PHE A 408 -5.42 22.31 -20.40
CA PHE A 408 -6.86 22.17 -20.48
C PHE A 408 -7.50 22.88 -19.29
N ALA A 409 -8.29 23.91 -19.57
CA ALA A 409 -8.98 24.68 -18.55
C ALA A 409 -10.49 24.65 -18.77
N VAL A 410 -11.27 24.31 -17.76
CA VAL A 410 -12.74 24.42 -17.75
C VAL A 410 -13.14 25.42 -16.68
N VAL A 411 -13.70 26.55 -17.12
CA VAL A 411 -14.03 27.68 -16.25
C VAL A 411 -15.43 28.19 -16.51
N PRO A 412 -16.13 28.74 -15.50
CA PRO A 412 -17.41 29.37 -15.71
C PRO A 412 -17.25 30.82 -16.15
N ASP A 413 -18.23 31.32 -16.89
CA ASP A 413 -18.44 32.75 -17.04
C ASP A 413 -18.58 33.42 -15.65
N PRO A 414 -17.93 34.57 -15.39
CA PRO A 414 -18.05 35.25 -14.11
C PRO A 414 -19.50 35.61 -13.73
N GLY A 415 -20.36 35.87 -14.71
CA GLY A 415 -21.78 36.12 -14.52
C GLY A 415 -22.56 34.86 -14.10
N LEU A 416 -22.13 33.67 -14.49
CA LEU A 416 -22.71 32.40 -14.00
C LEU A 416 -22.52 32.28 -12.47
N VAL A 417 -21.30 32.54 -12.03
CA VAL A 417 -20.87 32.38 -10.65
C VAL A 417 -21.40 33.51 -9.77
N GLY A 418 -21.13 34.77 -10.16
CA GLY A 418 -21.48 35.94 -9.35
C GLY A 418 -22.95 36.34 -9.42
N SER A 419 -23.68 36.05 -10.50
CA SER A 419 -25.08 36.47 -10.66
C SER A 419 -26.10 35.36 -10.42
N LEU A 420 -25.75 34.09 -10.71
CA LEU A 420 -26.67 32.96 -10.55
C LEU A 420 -26.31 32.05 -9.36
N GLY A 421 -25.12 32.19 -8.78
CA GLY A 421 -24.66 31.31 -7.70
C GLY A 421 -24.50 29.85 -8.13
N ILE A 422 -24.38 29.59 -9.44
CA ILE A 422 -24.23 28.25 -10.00
C ILE A 422 -22.75 27.97 -10.22
N ARG A 423 -22.30 26.80 -9.77
CA ARG A 423 -20.94 26.31 -10.02
C ARG A 423 -21.00 25.13 -10.98
N PRO A 424 -20.12 25.11 -12.02
CA PRO A 424 -19.98 23.93 -12.87
C PRO A 424 -19.60 22.72 -12.04
N ILE A 425 -20.02 21.54 -12.50
CA ILE A 425 -19.68 20.26 -11.86
C ILE A 425 -18.90 19.43 -12.87
N ASN A 426 -17.73 18.95 -12.46
CA ASN A 426 -16.90 18.05 -13.24
C ASN A 426 -16.90 16.70 -12.52
N VAL A 427 -17.33 15.65 -13.20
CA VAL A 427 -17.47 14.30 -12.64
C VAL A 427 -16.54 13.34 -13.36
N PHE A 428 -15.86 12.49 -12.60
CA PHE A 428 -15.11 11.34 -13.11
C PHE A 428 -15.86 10.06 -12.73
N ASP A 429 -16.30 9.31 -13.74
CA ASP A 429 -17.13 8.11 -13.57
C ASP A 429 -16.97 7.16 -14.76
N GLY A 430 -16.08 6.17 -14.62
CA GLY A 430 -15.76 5.19 -15.69
C GLY A 430 -16.56 3.88 -15.64
N GLY A 431 -17.48 3.74 -14.68
CA GLY A 431 -18.11 2.45 -14.40
C GLY A 431 -17.19 1.49 -13.64
N ALA A 432 -17.51 0.19 -13.67
CA ALA A 432 -16.94 -0.80 -12.75
C ALA A 432 -15.62 -1.47 -13.19
N GLU A 433 -15.23 -1.33 -14.47
CA GLU A 433 -14.09 -2.09 -15.03
C GLU A 433 -12.87 -1.23 -15.39
N GLU A 434 -13.04 0.08 -15.62
CA GLU A 434 -11.96 1.01 -15.97
C GLU A 434 -12.32 2.40 -15.45
N LEU A 435 -11.37 3.13 -14.89
CA LEU A 435 -11.62 4.44 -14.27
C LEU A 435 -10.91 5.51 -15.07
N PRO A 436 -11.56 6.66 -15.30
CA PRO A 436 -11.08 7.66 -16.23
C PRO A 436 -9.79 8.32 -15.76
N ILE A 437 -8.85 8.44 -16.68
CA ILE A 437 -7.64 9.23 -16.51
C ILE A 437 -7.67 10.43 -17.44
N LEU A 438 -7.60 11.64 -16.89
CA LEU A 438 -7.38 12.86 -17.67
C LEU A 438 -5.90 13.23 -17.64
N SER A 439 -5.26 13.31 -18.81
CA SER A 439 -3.82 13.57 -18.88
C SER A 439 -3.46 14.72 -19.82
N SER A 440 -2.61 15.62 -19.35
CA SER A 440 -1.88 16.57 -20.21
C SER A 440 -0.38 16.30 -20.11
N GLN A 441 0.27 16.01 -21.24
CA GLN A 441 1.68 15.62 -21.26
C GLN A 441 2.64 16.74 -20.86
N THR A 442 2.27 17.99 -21.15
CA THR A 442 3.16 19.16 -20.98
C THR A 442 2.47 20.39 -20.42
N GLY A 443 1.15 20.40 -20.32
CA GLY A 443 0.38 21.58 -19.91
C GLY A 443 -0.34 21.40 -18.59
N ASN A 444 -1.01 22.47 -18.19
CA ASN A 444 -1.77 22.54 -16.95
C ASN A 444 -3.15 21.91 -17.07
N LEU A 445 -3.71 21.45 -15.96
CA LEU A 445 -5.13 21.10 -15.84
C LEU A 445 -5.78 22.09 -14.87
N THR A 446 -6.83 22.80 -15.31
CA THR A 446 -7.50 23.81 -14.48
C THR A 446 -9.01 23.62 -14.48
N PHE A 447 -9.59 23.53 -13.29
CA PHE A 447 -11.02 23.36 -13.10
C PHE A 447 -11.55 24.39 -12.12
N HIS A 448 -12.38 25.31 -12.61
CA HIS A 448 -13.13 26.21 -11.76
C HIS A 448 -14.57 25.70 -11.63
N GLY A 449 -14.91 25.18 -10.45
CA GLY A 449 -16.13 24.40 -10.26
C GLY A 449 -15.89 23.23 -9.33
N ASP A 450 -16.94 22.45 -9.09
CA ASP A 450 -16.82 21.24 -8.30
C ASP A 450 -16.10 20.17 -9.12
N VAL A 451 -15.22 19.41 -8.47
CA VAL A 451 -14.61 18.21 -9.06
C VAL A 451 -14.93 17.02 -8.17
N ARG A 452 -15.55 15.97 -8.71
CA ARG A 452 -15.90 14.80 -7.90
C ARG A 452 -15.86 13.48 -8.65
N GLY A 453 -15.76 12.39 -7.89
CA GLY A 453 -15.87 11.04 -8.42
C GLY A 453 -14.56 10.26 -8.27
N VAL A 454 -14.40 9.23 -9.11
CA VAL A 454 -13.30 8.28 -9.03
C VAL A 454 -12.52 8.27 -10.33
N GLY A 455 -11.20 8.47 -10.28
CA GLY A 455 -10.34 8.52 -11.46
C GLY A 455 -8.95 9.06 -11.12
N SER A 456 -8.24 9.50 -12.16
CA SER A 456 -6.91 10.11 -12.02
C SER A 456 -6.76 11.36 -12.89
N MET A 457 -5.95 12.31 -12.42
CA MET A 457 -5.51 13.45 -13.22
C MET A 457 -3.99 13.53 -13.22
N THR A 458 -3.39 13.57 -14.41
CA THR A 458 -1.94 13.69 -14.57
C THR A 458 -1.59 14.88 -15.46
N ALA A 459 -0.69 15.73 -14.98
CA ALA A 459 -0.27 16.95 -15.68
C ALA A 459 1.26 17.04 -15.74
N GLY A 460 1.76 17.27 -16.95
CA GLY A 460 3.14 17.67 -17.18
C GLY A 460 3.44 19.09 -16.70
N GLY A 461 2.41 19.91 -16.47
CA GLY A 461 2.49 21.18 -15.75
C GLY A 461 1.79 21.08 -14.38
N SER A 462 1.06 22.14 -14.02
CA SER A 462 0.36 22.29 -12.75
C SER A 462 -1.10 21.80 -12.81
N ILE A 463 -1.66 21.40 -11.66
CA ILE A 463 -3.10 21.12 -11.49
C ILE A 463 -3.72 22.18 -10.60
N THR A 464 -4.85 22.75 -11.01
CA THR A 464 -5.55 23.80 -10.25
C THR A 464 -7.04 23.50 -10.13
N PHE A 465 -7.54 23.52 -8.90
CA PHE A 465 -8.96 23.41 -8.59
C PHE A 465 -9.45 24.70 -7.92
N GLN A 466 -10.65 25.16 -8.27
CA GLN A 466 -11.34 26.23 -7.53
C GLN A 466 -12.69 25.76 -7.00
N GLY A 467 -12.68 25.47 -5.70
CA GLY A 467 -13.80 25.09 -4.84
C GLY A 467 -13.98 23.58 -4.62
N THR A 468 -15.15 23.16 -4.12
CA THR A 468 -15.37 21.83 -3.52
C THR A 468 -14.87 20.70 -4.42
N SER A 469 -13.93 19.92 -3.91
CA SER A 469 -13.31 18.84 -4.69
C SER A 469 -13.29 17.57 -3.86
N VAL A 470 -13.93 16.49 -4.32
CA VAL A 470 -13.92 15.19 -3.65
C VAL A 470 -13.54 14.12 -4.65
N PHE A 471 -12.25 13.81 -4.70
CA PHE A 471 -11.67 13.03 -5.78
C PHE A 471 -10.91 11.81 -5.24
N GLU A 472 -11.24 10.64 -5.76
CA GLU A 472 -10.70 9.37 -5.30
C GLU A 472 -9.99 8.65 -6.44
N ALA A 473 -8.79 8.13 -6.17
CA ALA A 473 -8.23 7.06 -6.98
C ALA A 473 -8.71 5.73 -6.42
N ASP A 474 -9.09 4.81 -7.30
CA ASP A 474 -9.24 3.43 -6.90
C ASP A 474 -7.88 2.86 -6.47
N PRO A 475 -7.85 1.96 -5.46
CA PRO A 475 -6.61 1.34 -5.01
C PRO A 475 -5.79 0.67 -6.13
N ASN A 476 -6.40 0.25 -7.24
CA ASN A 476 -5.71 -0.33 -8.39
C ASN A 476 -4.89 0.72 -9.18
N HIS A 477 -5.42 1.93 -9.39
CA HIS A 477 -4.70 3.04 -10.06
C HIS A 477 -3.81 3.83 -9.10
N SER A 478 -4.18 3.86 -7.81
CA SER A 478 -3.43 4.41 -6.67
C SER A 478 -3.16 5.93 -6.70
N VAL A 479 -2.97 6.55 -7.86
CA VAL A 479 -2.67 7.98 -8.03
C VAL A 479 -3.94 8.75 -8.35
N ALA A 480 -4.32 9.65 -7.46
CA ALA A 480 -5.45 10.55 -7.69
C ALA A 480 -4.97 11.77 -8.48
N LEU A 481 -3.89 12.41 -8.04
CA LEU A 481 -3.35 13.60 -8.68
C LEU A 481 -1.84 13.44 -8.86
N TYR A 482 -1.37 13.78 -10.06
CA TYR A 482 0.05 13.90 -10.36
C TYR A 482 0.32 15.18 -11.15
N ALA A 483 1.15 16.06 -10.60
CA ALA A 483 1.66 17.24 -11.31
C ALA A 483 3.19 17.22 -11.29
N ARG A 484 3.83 17.58 -12.41
CA ARG A 484 5.29 17.81 -12.42
C ARG A 484 5.65 19.17 -11.82
N GLU A 485 4.73 20.13 -11.91
CA GLU A 485 4.85 21.45 -11.28
C GLU A 485 3.97 21.47 -10.03
N ASP A 486 3.07 22.44 -9.85
CA ASP A 486 2.33 22.66 -8.61
C ASP A 486 0.94 22.00 -8.60
N ILE A 487 0.41 21.75 -7.40
CA ILE A 487 -1.02 21.48 -7.17
C ILE A 487 -1.59 22.60 -6.31
N GLN A 488 -2.61 23.28 -6.82
CA GLN A 488 -3.22 24.45 -6.17
C GLN A 488 -4.74 24.29 -6.01
N LEU A 489 -5.21 24.48 -4.78
CA LEU A 489 -6.63 24.54 -4.42
C LEU A 489 -6.96 25.97 -4.05
N LEU A 490 -7.72 26.64 -4.91
CA LEU A 490 -8.07 28.05 -4.79
C LEU A 490 -9.36 28.22 -3.97
N PRO A 491 -9.50 29.36 -3.28
CA PRO A 491 -10.69 29.64 -2.49
C PRO A 491 -11.90 29.79 -3.39
N ILE A 492 -13.07 29.43 -2.85
CA ILE A 492 -14.34 29.78 -3.48
C ILE A 492 -14.48 31.31 -3.45
N PRO A 493 -14.76 31.98 -4.59
CA PRO A 493 -14.92 33.42 -4.61
C PRO A 493 -15.99 33.89 -3.60
N PRO A 494 -15.75 34.95 -2.81
CA PRO A 494 -16.66 35.39 -1.75
C PRO A 494 -18.09 35.66 -2.22
N GLU A 495 -18.26 36.10 -3.46
CA GLU A 495 -19.56 36.35 -4.10
C GLU A 495 -20.43 35.08 -4.12
N VAL A 496 -19.79 33.90 -4.20
CA VAL A 496 -20.44 32.58 -4.25
C VAL A 496 -20.76 32.06 -2.86
N VAL A 497 -19.89 32.33 -1.89
CA VAL A 497 -20.10 31.93 -0.49
C VAL A 497 -21.39 32.55 0.05
N THR A 498 -21.70 33.80 -0.33
CA THR A 498 -22.94 34.48 0.09
C THR A 498 -24.23 33.87 -0.49
N THR A 499 -24.17 33.27 -1.69
CA THR A 499 -25.33 32.59 -2.30
C THR A 499 -25.51 31.17 -1.77
N LEU A 500 -24.42 30.47 -1.42
CA LEU A 500 -24.45 29.17 -0.72
C LEU A 500 -24.97 29.29 0.73
N GLY A 501 -24.63 30.38 1.43
CA GLY A 501 -25.10 30.68 2.79
C GLY A 501 -26.58 31.08 2.91
N GLY A 502 -27.27 31.33 1.79
CA GLY A 502 -28.70 31.67 1.75
C GLY A 502 -29.64 30.50 2.08
N GLY A 503 -29.13 29.28 2.07
CA GLY A 503 -29.83 28.06 2.48
C GLY A 503 -29.51 27.64 3.92
N GLY A 504 -29.79 28.50 4.90
CA GLY A 504 -29.77 28.10 6.31
C GLY A 504 -28.43 28.21 7.03
N SER A 505 -27.85 29.41 7.05
CA SER A 505 -26.91 29.78 8.12
C SER A 505 -27.68 29.89 9.46
N GLY A 506 -27.79 28.77 10.16
CA GLY A 506 -28.02 28.73 11.59
C GLY A 506 -26.66 28.65 12.27
N GLY A 507 -26.16 29.78 12.77
CA GLY A 507 -24.93 29.84 13.54
C GLY A 507 -24.93 28.79 14.66
N GLY A 508 -24.06 27.78 14.51
CA GLY A 508 -23.78 26.78 15.53
C GLY A 508 -22.90 27.39 16.61
N SER A 509 -23.52 28.08 17.58
CA SER A 509 -22.88 28.48 18.81
C SER A 509 -22.26 27.27 19.52
N GLY A 510 -21.01 27.42 19.98
CA GLY A 510 -20.15 26.37 20.52
C GLY A 510 -20.82 25.28 21.36
N GLY A 511 -20.59 24.04 20.93
CA GLY A 511 -20.83 22.85 21.73
C GLY A 511 -19.84 22.79 22.88
N LYS A 512 -20.29 23.20 24.07
CA LYS A 512 -19.54 23.02 25.33
C LYS A 512 -19.18 21.54 25.52
N GLY A 513 -17.89 21.29 25.74
CA GLY A 513 -17.30 19.99 26.01
C GLY A 513 -18.12 19.14 26.98
N GLY A 514 -18.35 17.89 26.56
CA GLY A 514 -18.90 16.84 27.40
C GLY A 514 -17.98 16.58 28.59
N LYS A 515 -18.44 16.93 29.78
CA LYS A 515 -17.73 16.65 31.04
C LYS A 515 -17.53 15.15 31.19
N GLY A 516 -16.27 14.77 31.46
CA GLY A 516 -15.84 13.42 31.76
C GLY A 516 -16.74 12.69 32.75
N GLY A 517 -17.08 11.44 32.39
CA GLY A 517 -17.76 10.50 33.27
C GLY A 517 -16.91 10.25 34.51
N LYS A 518 -17.43 10.64 35.68
CA LYS A 518 -16.83 10.32 36.97
C LYS A 518 -16.82 8.80 37.18
N GLY A 519 -15.65 8.28 37.53
CA GLY A 519 -15.46 6.90 37.96
C GLY A 519 -16.45 6.48 39.06
N GLY A 520 -17.15 5.38 38.79
CA GLY A 520 -18.00 4.71 39.78
C GLY A 520 -17.15 4.10 40.89
N LYS A 521 -17.39 4.54 42.13
CA LYS A 521 -16.81 3.94 43.33
C LYS A 521 -17.36 2.52 43.53
N GLY A 522 -16.48 1.62 43.96
CA GLY A 522 -16.77 0.22 44.21
C GLY A 522 -17.91 -0.05 45.20
N GLY A 523 -18.74 -1.03 44.86
CA GLY A 523 -19.68 -1.67 45.76
C GLY A 523 -19.09 -2.98 46.29
N LYS A 524 -18.97 -3.08 47.63
CA LYS A 524 -18.61 -4.33 48.32
C LYS A 524 -19.79 -5.32 48.33
N GLY A 525 -19.41 -6.59 48.32
CA GLY A 525 -20.14 -7.84 48.55
C GLY A 525 -21.57 -7.83 49.10
N GLY A 526 -22.38 -8.72 48.52
CA GLY A 526 -23.61 -9.26 49.08
C GLY A 526 -23.91 -10.64 48.48
N LYS A 527 -24.07 -11.65 49.34
CA LYS A 527 -24.31 -13.05 48.99
C LYS A 527 -25.77 -13.30 48.55
N GLY A 528 -25.93 -14.18 47.56
CA GLY A 528 -26.90 -15.31 47.52
C GLY A 528 -28.41 -15.01 47.47
N GLY A 529 -29.09 -15.53 46.44
CA GLY A 529 -30.55 -15.72 46.52
C GLY A 529 -31.30 -15.92 45.19
N LYS A 530 -31.46 -17.19 44.81
CA LYS A 530 -32.56 -17.85 44.05
C LYS A 530 -33.39 -17.06 43.00
N GLY A 531 -33.29 -17.55 41.76
CA GLY A 531 -34.39 -18.11 40.95
C GLY A 531 -35.67 -17.30 40.72
N GLY A 532 -35.88 -16.86 39.48
CA GLY A 532 -37.17 -16.36 38.97
C GLY A 532 -37.19 -16.37 37.44
N LYS A 533 -38.29 -16.88 36.87
CA LYS A 533 -38.47 -17.27 35.46
C LYS A 533 -38.78 -16.09 34.52
N GLY A 534 -38.25 -16.18 33.30
CA GLY A 534 -39.01 -16.29 32.04
C GLY A 534 -39.84 -15.10 31.51
N GLY A 535 -39.51 -14.71 30.26
CA GLY A 535 -40.39 -14.03 29.29
C GLY A 535 -39.90 -12.63 28.91
N LYS A 536 -39.94 -12.15 27.66
CA LYS A 536 -40.33 -12.68 26.34
C LYS A 536 -39.57 -11.82 25.30
N GLY A 537 -39.17 -12.42 24.18
CA GLY A 537 -38.58 -11.69 23.05
C GLY A 537 -39.61 -10.87 22.26
N GLY A 538 -39.14 -9.77 21.69
CA GLY A 538 -39.76 -9.03 20.58
C GLY A 538 -38.63 -8.62 19.62
N LYS A 539 -38.46 -9.36 18.52
CA LYS A 539 -38.89 -9.06 17.15
C LYS A 539 -38.00 -8.04 16.43
N GLY A 540 -37.17 -8.55 15.53
CA GLY A 540 -36.53 -7.78 14.47
C GLY A 540 -37.50 -7.42 13.34
N GLY A 541 -37.21 -6.30 12.68
CA GLY A 541 -37.60 -6.01 11.29
C GLY A 541 -36.34 -6.18 10.43
N LYS A 542 -36.34 -7.04 9.39
CA LYS A 542 -36.80 -6.79 8.00
C LYS A 542 -36.16 -5.50 7.45
N GLY A 543 -35.21 -5.53 6.51
CA GLY A 543 -35.11 -6.39 5.33
C GLY A 543 -36.04 -5.86 4.24
N GLY A 544 -35.58 -4.85 3.49
CA GLY A 544 -36.28 -4.22 2.37
C GLY A 544 -35.40 -4.24 1.14
N GLY A 545 -35.86 -4.94 0.10
CA GLY A 545 -35.19 -5.13 -1.18
C GLY A 545 -35.28 -3.91 -2.09
N GLY A 546 -34.55 -4.02 -3.21
CA GLY A 546 -34.26 -2.96 -4.15
C GLY A 546 -35.44 -2.37 -4.90
N SER A 547 -35.17 -1.24 -5.54
CA SER A 547 -35.96 -0.67 -6.62
C SER A 547 -35.03 0.09 -7.55
N SER A 548 -35.16 -0.26 -8.83
CA SER A 548 -34.58 0.35 -10.02
C SER A 548 -35.17 1.74 -10.31
N GLY A 549 -34.34 2.63 -10.85
CA GLY A 549 -34.73 3.64 -11.84
C GLY A 549 -35.44 4.89 -11.31
N GLY A 550 -34.70 6.00 -11.25
CA GLY A 550 -35.29 7.33 -11.01
C GLY A 550 -34.21 8.40 -10.90
N SER A 551 -33.76 8.89 -12.05
CA SER A 551 -32.94 10.10 -12.14
C SER A 551 -33.76 11.31 -11.69
N SER A 552 -33.36 11.90 -10.56
CA SER A 552 -33.77 13.24 -10.13
C SER A 552 -32.74 13.77 -9.15
N GLY A 553 -32.20 14.96 -9.44
CA GLY A 553 -31.20 15.66 -8.64
C GLY A 553 -31.55 15.67 -7.15
N GLY A 554 -30.72 15.00 -6.37
CA GLY A 554 -30.78 14.92 -4.92
C GLY A 554 -29.37 14.89 -4.40
N THR A 555 -28.92 16.02 -3.87
CA THR A 555 -27.72 16.17 -3.07
C THR A 555 -27.88 15.35 -1.79
N SER A 556 -27.45 14.10 -1.80
CA SER A 556 -27.30 13.28 -0.60
C SER A 556 -26.26 12.20 -0.87
N GLY A 557 -25.18 12.24 -0.09
CA GLY A 557 -23.94 11.50 -0.29
C GLY A 557 -24.10 10.00 -0.50
N GLY A 558 -23.52 9.52 -1.61
CA GLY A 558 -22.89 8.21 -1.62
C GLY A 558 -21.68 8.27 -0.70
N GLY A 559 -21.51 7.27 0.16
CA GLY A 559 -20.48 7.25 1.20
C GLY A 559 -19.07 7.30 0.61
N PHE A 560 -18.42 8.45 0.74
CA PHE A 560 -17.04 8.76 0.33
C PHE A 560 -15.96 8.17 1.28
N PHE A 561 -16.36 7.60 2.41
CA PHE A 561 -15.49 6.84 3.30
C PHE A 561 -16.20 5.52 3.58
N SER A 562 -15.76 4.42 2.98
CA SER A 562 -16.23 3.10 3.38
C SER A 562 -15.66 2.75 4.76
N GLY A 563 -16.26 3.28 5.83
CA GLY A 563 -15.82 2.97 7.19
C GLY A 563 -16.34 3.92 8.25
N ASP A 564 -15.93 5.19 8.20
CA ASP A 564 -16.23 6.19 9.23
C ASP A 564 -16.37 7.60 8.62
N PRO A 565 -17.25 8.47 9.14
CA PRO A 565 -17.31 9.86 8.72
C PRO A 565 -16.00 10.60 9.08
N PRO A 566 -15.64 11.66 8.35
CA PRO A 566 -14.49 12.48 8.72
C PRO A 566 -14.62 13.01 10.16
N PRO A 567 -13.51 13.27 10.88
CA PRO A 567 -13.51 13.68 12.28
C PRO A 567 -14.21 15.03 12.49
N PHE A 568 -14.33 15.85 11.44
CA PHE A 568 -14.99 17.15 11.49
C PHE A 568 -16.47 17.12 11.04
N GLY A 569 -17.05 15.92 10.88
CA GLY A 569 -18.46 15.72 10.54
C GLY A 569 -18.71 15.46 9.04
N PRO A 570 -19.97 15.49 8.59
CA PRO A 570 -20.30 15.31 7.17
C PRO A 570 -19.69 16.42 6.31
N LEU A 571 -19.17 16.05 5.13
CA LEU A 571 -18.58 17.00 4.18
C LEU A 571 -19.54 18.16 3.88
N ALA A 572 -19.07 19.39 4.13
CA ALA A 572 -19.80 20.62 3.86
C ALA A 572 -19.53 21.14 2.43
N ALA A 573 -20.39 22.04 1.95
CA ALA A 573 -20.18 22.74 0.69
C ALA A 573 -18.97 23.67 0.81
N GLY A 574 -17.82 23.22 0.33
CA GLY A 574 -16.54 23.91 0.42
C GLY A 574 -15.38 22.95 0.73
N ASP A 575 -15.67 21.84 1.41
CA ASP A 575 -14.67 20.85 1.82
C ASP A 575 -13.96 20.22 0.63
N ILE A 576 -12.69 19.88 0.83
CA ILE A 576 -11.86 19.21 -0.16
C ILE A 576 -11.37 17.88 0.39
N GLY A 577 -11.57 16.81 -0.37
CA GLY A 577 -11.17 15.46 -0.03
C GLY A 577 -10.42 14.79 -1.18
N PHE A 578 -9.28 14.20 -0.87
CA PHE A 578 -8.53 13.34 -1.78
C PHE A 578 -8.31 11.97 -1.16
N ILE A 579 -8.53 10.92 -1.95
CA ILE A 579 -8.21 9.55 -1.58
C ILE A 579 -7.26 8.99 -2.63
N GLY A 580 -6.11 8.50 -2.21
CA GLY A 580 -5.04 8.03 -3.09
C GLY A 580 -3.71 8.74 -2.85
N VAL A 581 -2.84 8.65 -3.85
CA VAL A 581 -1.59 9.42 -3.91
C VAL A 581 -1.86 10.76 -4.58
N VAL A 582 -1.49 11.84 -3.88
CA VAL A 582 -1.40 13.20 -4.39
C VAL A 582 0.08 13.54 -4.48
N TYR A 583 0.59 13.68 -5.70
CA TYR A 583 2.00 13.90 -5.95
C TYR A 583 2.24 15.16 -6.77
N THR A 584 3.14 16.01 -6.31
CA THR A 584 3.51 17.26 -6.98
C THR A 584 5.03 17.41 -7.01
N GLY A 585 5.60 17.72 -8.15
CA GLY A 585 7.04 18.00 -8.29
C GLY A 585 7.41 19.37 -7.70
N GLY A 586 6.48 20.33 -7.71
CA GLY A 586 6.60 21.64 -7.09
C GLY A 586 5.92 21.70 -5.73
N ASP A 587 5.12 22.74 -5.51
CA ASP A 587 4.42 23.00 -4.25
C ASP A 587 3.02 22.38 -4.24
N PHE A 588 2.54 22.07 -3.04
CA PHE A 588 1.13 21.82 -2.79
C PHE A 588 0.56 22.99 -2.00
N ARG A 589 -0.47 23.65 -2.54
CA ARG A 589 -1.13 24.78 -1.88
C ARG A 589 -2.63 24.56 -1.77
N ALA A 590 -3.15 24.62 -0.54
CA ALA A 590 -4.57 24.64 -0.25
C ALA A 590 -4.95 25.98 0.38
N ASP A 591 -5.70 26.83 -0.31
CA ASP A 591 -6.10 28.14 0.17
C ASP A 591 -7.63 28.24 0.25
N THR A 592 -8.21 27.62 1.28
CA THR A 592 -9.65 27.48 1.48
C THR A 592 -10.01 27.75 2.94
N VAL A 593 -9.77 28.97 3.40
CA VAL A 593 -9.87 29.46 4.81
C VAL A 593 -11.05 28.90 5.62
N ASP A 594 -12.22 28.70 4.99
CA ASP A 594 -13.46 28.25 5.64
C ASP A 594 -13.83 26.78 5.36
N ALA A 595 -12.94 26.00 4.75
CA ALA A 595 -13.18 24.64 4.34
C ALA A 595 -12.20 23.66 4.96
N ASN A 596 -12.64 22.41 5.14
CA ASN A 596 -11.79 21.35 5.63
C ASN A 596 -11.04 20.68 4.48
N LEU A 597 -9.79 20.29 4.72
CA LEU A 597 -8.99 19.45 3.82
C LEU A 597 -8.88 18.04 4.40
N TYR A 598 -9.18 17.03 3.58
CA TYR A 598 -9.04 15.63 3.92
C TYR A 598 -8.16 14.92 2.90
N VAL A 599 -7.17 14.19 3.36
CA VAL A 599 -6.33 13.33 2.52
C VAL A 599 -6.22 11.96 3.15
N ARG A 600 -6.61 10.91 2.41
CA ARG A 600 -6.37 9.51 2.77
C ARG A 600 -5.42 8.89 1.75
N GLY A 601 -4.29 8.34 2.19
CA GLY A 601 -3.25 7.81 1.32
C GLY A 601 -1.92 8.49 1.58
N VAL A 602 -1.36 9.16 0.57
CA VAL A 602 -0.10 9.93 0.70
C VAL A 602 -0.18 11.22 -0.11
N LEU A 603 0.24 12.32 0.50
CA LEU A 603 0.55 13.57 -0.18
C LEU A 603 2.06 13.79 -0.17
N ALA A 604 2.64 14.02 -1.35
CA ALA A 604 4.06 14.37 -1.47
C ALA A 604 4.26 15.60 -2.35
N ALA A 605 4.77 16.68 -1.75
CA ALA A 605 5.39 17.79 -2.45
C ALA A 605 6.88 17.51 -2.55
N TYR A 606 7.33 17.03 -3.70
CA TYR A 606 8.68 16.49 -3.88
C TYR A 606 9.74 17.60 -3.90
N GLY A 607 9.42 18.75 -4.48
CA GLY A 607 10.34 19.89 -4.58
C GLY A 607 11.49 19.66 -5.54
N GLY A 608 11.24 19.12 -6.72
CA GLY A 608 12.21 18.84 -7.77
C GLY A 608 11.67 17.89 -8.85
N ASP A 609 12.46 17.67 -9.90
CA ASP A 609 12.16 16.65 -10.91
C ASP A 609 12.58 15.26 -10.41
N PRO A 610 11.65 14.33 -10.10
CA PRO A 610 11.97 12.98 -9.60
C PRO A 610 12.78 12.13 -10.58
N GLU A 611 12.86 12.53 -11.85
CA GLU A 611 13.69 11.85 -12.84
C GLU A 611 15.18 12.10 -12.63
N THR A 612 15.54 13.30 -12.16
CA THR A 612 16.91 13.80 -12.20
C THR A 612 17.42 14.35 -10.87
N GLN A 613 16.54 14.60 -9.90
CA GLN A 613 16.83 15.26 -8.64
C GLN A 613 16.32 14.42 -7.46
N GLN A 614 16.89 14.65 -6.28
CA GLN A 614 16.34 14.13 -5.01
C GLN A 614 15.26 15.08 -4.47
N PRO A 615 14.42 14.64 -3.50
CA PRO A 615 13.43 15.54 -2.92
C PRO A 615 14.10 16.77 -2.29
N GLY A 616 13.50 17.95 -2.47
CA GLY A 616 14.00 19.23 -1.97
C GLY A 616 15.18 19.86 -2.73
N GLU A 617 15.69 19.23 -3.80
CA GLU A 617 16.81 19.80 -4.57
C GLU A 617 16.38 20.87 -5.60
N GLY A 618 15.07 21.00 -5.86
CA GLY A 618 14.47 22.03 -6.70
C GLY A 618 14.17 23.32 -5.94
N SER A 619 13.36 24.19 -6.54
CA SER A 619 12.96 25.49 -5.95
C SER A 619 11.58 25.48 -5.28
N GLY A 620 10.98 24.31 -5.11
CA GLY A 620 9.65 24.14 -4.50
C GLY A 620 9.65 22.98 -3.50
N GLY A 621 8.50 22.36 -3.30
CA GLY A 621 8.32 21.25 -2.36
C GLY A 621 7.67 21.68 -1.04
N GLN A 622 7.13 22.89 -0.99
CA GLN A 622 6.39 23.37 0.17
C GLN A 622 4.99 22.79 0.18
N VAL A 623 4.48 22.55 1.39
CA VAL A 623 3.06 22.25 1.63
C VAL A 623 2.46 23.43 2.39
N ILE A 624 1.63 24.21 1.71
CA ILE A 624 1.01 25.42 2.26
C ILE A 624 -0.48 25.18 2.43
N LEU A 625 -0.95 25.18 3.67
CA LEU A 625 -2.36 24.97 4.01
C LEU A 625 -2.91 26.23 4.67
N ASN A 626 -3.97 26.80 4.13
CA ASN A 626 -4.76 27.86 4.72
C ASN A 626 -6.22 27.39 4.71
N VAL A 627 -6.61 26.66 5.75
CA VAL A 627 -7.84 25.85 5.80
C VAL A 627 -8.52 25.95 7.15
N ALA A 628 -9.79 25.55 7.26
CA ALA A 628 -10.47 25.51 8.56
C ALA A 628 -9.89 24.41 9.45
N ASN A 629 -9.82 23.18 8.92
CA ASN A 629 -9.19 22.02 9.54
C ASN A 629 -8.50 21.18 8.47
N ALA A 630 -7.54 20.35 8.86
CA ALA A 630 -6.88 19.40 7.97
C ALA A 630 -6.84 18.01 8.60
N GLN A 631 -7.13 16.96 7.82
CA GLN A 631 -6.92 15.57 8.22
C GLN A 631 -6.05 14.85 7.20
N PHE A 632 -5.05 14.14 7.70
CA PHE A 632 -4.19 13.26 6.94
C PHE A 632 -4.25 11.86 7.53
N LEU A 633 -4.85 10.92 6.79
CA LEU A 633 -4.94 9.51 7.16
C LEU A 633 -3.96 8.70 6.31
N TYR A 634 -2.89 8.19 6.93
CA TYR A 634 -1.96 7.31 6.25
C TYR A 634 -2.64 6.00 5.86
N ASP A 635 -2.69 5.72 4.56
CA ASP A 635 -3.19 4.45 4.05
C ASP A 635 -2.19 3.83 3.05
N PRO A 636 -1.39 2.84 3.48
CA PRO A 636 -0.38 2.24 2.63
C PRO A 636 -0.95 1.39 1.48
N LEU A 637 -2.29 1.19 1.39
CA LEU A 637 -2.90 0.57 0.21
C LEU A 637 -2.52 1.32 -1.08
N TYR A 638 -2.49 2.66 -1.06
CA TYR A 638 -2.32 3.48 -2.26
C TYR A 638 -0.86 3.67 -2.71
N ILE A 639 0.15 3.26 -1.94
CA ILE A 639 1.57 3.45 -2.30
C ILE A 639 2.11 2.28 -3.13
N SER A 640 1.54 1.12 -2.86
CA SER A 640 2.10 -0.18 -3.20
C SER A 640 2.07 -0.56 -4.69
N ARG A 641 1.16 0.04 -5.48
CA ARG A 641 0.99 -0.23 -6.92
C ARG A 641 1.59 0.83 -7.85
N VAL A 642 1.97 1.97 -7.28
CA VAL A 642 2.49 3.16 -7.96
C VAL A 642 3.84 2.92 -8.67
N ARG A 643 4.50 1.78 -8.43
CA ARG A 643 5.71 1.39 -9.14
C ARG A 643 5.46 0.17 -10.03
N ASN A 644 5.46 0.43 -11.34
CA ASN A 644 5.36 -0.50 -12.46
C ASN A 644 5.83 -1.92 -12.10
N LEU A 645 4.87 -2.84 -12.00
CA LEU A 645 5.04 -4.18 -11.42
C LEU A 645 5.86 -5.15 -12.29
N SER A 646 6.33 -4.71 -13.45
CA SER A 646 7.02 -5.51 -14.48
C SER A 646 8.55 -5.45 -14.42
N SER A 647 9.13 -4.62 -13.53
CA SER A 647 10.58 -4.45 -13.42
C SER A 647 11.15 -5.14 -12.17
N PRO A 648 12.46 -5.48 -12.14
CA PRO A 648 13.11 -6.06 -10.98
C PRO A 648 12.95 -5.18 -9.73
N VAL A 649 12.55 -5.77 -8.60
CA VAL A 649 12.27 -5.04 -7.35
C VAL A 649 13.20 -5.49 -6.24
N ARG A 650 13.66 -4.56 -5.40
CA ARG A 650 14.37 -4.92 -4.16
C ARG A 650 13.39 -5.46 -3.13
N LEU A 651 13.73 -6.60 -2.54
CA LEU A 651 12.95 -7.22 -1.46
C LEU A 651 13.69 -7.12 -0.14
N ALA A 652 12.99 -6.67 0.90
CA ALA A 652 13.45 -6.66 2.28
C ALA A 652 12.89 -7.89 3.03
N ARG A 653 13.65 -8.42 3.98
CA ARG A 653 13.19 -9.49 4.88
C ARG A 653 12.55 -8.83 6.10
N SER A 654 11.25 -9.05 6.33
CA SER A 654 10.52 -8.43 7.45
C SER A 654 10.46 -9.33 8.70
N LEU A 655 10.44 -10.66 8.53
CA LEU A 655 10.44 -11.63 9.63
C LEU A 655 11.17 -12.91 9.24
N TRP A 656 11.90 -13.48 10.20
CA TRP A 656 12.64 -14.74 10.06
C TRP A 656 12.36 -15.66 11.25
N THR A 657 11.90 -16.89 11.01
CA THR A 657 11.77 -17.90 12.06
C THR A 657 12.28 -19.25 11.57
N VAL A 658 13.05 -19.93 12.42
CA VAL A 658 13.51 -21.31 12.17
C VAL A 658 12.61 -22.25 12.98
N ARG A 659 11.94 -23.18 12.29
CA ARG A 659 11.09 -24.21 12.91
C ARG A 659 11.75 -25.59 12.88
#